data_AF-A0A3S2VQP7-F1
#
_entry.id   AF-A0A3S2VQP7-F1
#
_cell.length_a   1.000
_cell.length_b   1.000
_cell.length_c   1.000
_cell.angle_alpha   90.00
_cell.angle_beta   90.00
_cell.angle_gamma   90.00
#
_symmetry.space_group_name_H-M   'P 1'
#
loop_
_entity.id
_entity.type
_entity.pdbx_description
1 polymer ?
#
loop_
_entity_poly.entity_id
_entity_poly.type
_entity_poly.pdbx_seq_one_letter_code
_entity_poly.pdbx_strand_id
1 'polypeptide(L)'
;MNAPRTSTEPAEPADDLVAPLPATLAPLAAGPRIYNLFPLLIGRVADWSAELPRIAGLGFDWVYLNPFHQAGGSGSLYAVADPDRLDERFRDRDGTPDDEQIRRFVAAAAENGLKVMTDLVVNHAANDGRLVRERPDLFLRDAQGVPVSPSAVDPDDPTKVTVWGDLAEFDYHAEHARHALTELWDGYVARLQALGVAGFRCDAAYKVPPDVWRILIGRAKERDHGALFAAETLGCTFEEARATAGAGFDYLFNSFAWWDLKAPWALEQYERLRTIAPSIAFPENHDMARLAAGLGHDPARVAAALKARYALAAFFSAGVLMPVGYEWGYRRALHVVETTPASRETDSGVDISPFVAAINHLRAELPAANVEGAQWRLSAPDAPYVALLRFDTGHQGSARHAVLVLFNPTDAPVAVDPGPLIARAGGEIGPFEDLTPDASPLPFRPDAAVSLEPGAVHILAARRVAPLEQPRPPEEPSGDGRVIIEAVSPEIDGGRSAVKRVVGERLRVEADIFTDGHDIIAAAVLSRLAGETEWRRDPMVFVDNDRWAGHFPLLRNARYEYTIEAWRDDFSSWLRGLEKKRVAGVPIHLETREGVELVRRAADLADGSDAATLRGLVGALDAEEPGSPAQLDRILEQASLIRRNSERVNLSRYPVVLEVFADRLAARFSAWYEIFPRSQSGDPNRHGTFDDVIARLPEIHQLGFDVLYFTPIHPIGRTNRKGKNNSLKAREGDVGSVYAVGAPEGGHEAIHPELGSFDDFRRLIAASHAYGMEIALDFAIQCSPDHPWIKQHPEWFDWRPDGTIKFAENPPKKYEDIVNVEFYNGGLPSLWIELRNILAGWCELGVRIFRVDNPHTKPIPFWEWVIRDLNAVYPDAIFLAEAFTRPKMMKKLAKAGYQQSYTYFTWRNTKAELTAYALELAGEMGEYYRPNFFANTPDINPVYLQTSGRPGFIVRGTLAATLSSVYGIYNGFELCEAAPVPGKEEYLDSEKYELKAWDYDRPGNIRDHVIKLNRIRRDNPALWDFRNVSFTQAGNDQILAYVRTTPDRDNVLFVMVNLDPRNRQECTYEVPLWEFGLPDDGAVEVEDLLLGYTFELRGKTHRIALDPAERSVVIWRLRRPARVAA
;
A
#
# COMPACT_ATOMS: atom_id res chain seq x y z
N MET A 1 -17.74 -35.40 25.35
CA MET A 1 -17.44 -36.37 26.42
C MET A 1 -15.93 -36.40 26.63
N ASN A 2 -15.46 -36.69 27.84
CA ASN A 2 -14.07 -36.44 28.23
C ASN A 2 -13.05 -37.35 27.56
N ALA A 3 -11.86 -36.78 27.39
CA ALA A 3 -10.56 -37.42 27.18
C ALA A 3 -10.12 -38.25 28.44
N PRO A 4 -8.81 -38.41 28.71
CA PRO A 4 -7.79 -39.25 28.07
C PRO A 4 -7.38 -40.37 29.07
N ARG A 5 -6.10 -40.79 29.09
CA ARG A 5 -5.33 -41.23 30.29
C ARG A 5 -3.82 -41.11 29.99
N THR A 6 -3.10 -40.11 30.53
CA THR A 6 -2.31 -40.13 31.79
C THR A 6 -1.14 -41.14 31.76
N SER A 7 0.15 -40.77 31.57
CA SER A 7 1.07 -39.89 32.35
C SER A 7 1.82 -40.59 33.49
N THR A 8 3.16 -40.53 33.50
CA THR A 8 4.08 -40.51 34.67
C THR A 8 5.53 -40.17 34.24
N GLU A 9 6.22 -39.31 35.00
CA GLU A 9 7.53 -38.63 34.76
C GLU A 9 8.79 -39.50 35.09
N PRO A 10 10.08 -39.00 35.13
CA PRO A 10 10.72 -37.75 34.59
C PRO A 10 12.13 -37.90 33.88
N ALA A 11 12.51 -36.89 33.04
CA ALA A 11 13.82 -36.19 32.80
C ALA A 11 15.20 -36.94 32.76
N GLU A 12 16.26 -36.67 31.94
CA GLU A 12 16.78 -35.66 30.93
C GLU A 12 17.85 -36.38 30.02
N PRO A 13 18.58 -35.78 29.02
CA PRO A 13 18.28 -34.77 27.95
C PRO A 13 18.86 -35.16 26.53
N ALA A 14 18.84 -34.20 25.57
CA ALA A 14 19.72 -34.01 24.37
C ALA A 14 19.19 -34.25 22.92
N ASP A 15 19.86 -33.60 21.96
CA ASP A 15 19.49 -33.30 20.56
C ASP A 15 19.58 -34.45 19.51
N ASP A 16 19.09 -34.13 18.29
CA ASP A 16 19.32 -34.71 16.95
C ASP A 16 18.60 -36.01 16.47
N LEU A 17 17.80 -35.87 15.39
CA LEU A 17 17.41 -36.94 14.45
C LEU A 17 17.10 -36.40 13.02
N VAL A 18 18.13 -36.26 12.15
CA VAL A 18 18.00 -36.16 10.66
C VAL A 18 19.22 -36.84 9.98
N ALA A 19 19.05 -37.46 8.80
CA ALA A 19 20.09 -38.24 8.10
C ALA A 19 20.80 -37.49 6.92
N PRO A 20 22.02 -37.89 6.49
CA PRO A 20 22.81 -37.16 5.48
C PRO A 20 22.53 -37.52 4.00
N LEU A 21 22.95 -36.63 3.08
CA LEU A 21 22.64 -36.64 1.62
C LEU A 21 23.77 -37.23 0.72
N PRO A 22 23.47 -37.58 -0.57
CA PRO A 22 24.44 -38.14 -1.52
C PRO A 22 25.51 -37.16 -2.04
N ALA A 23 26.67 -37.69 -2.44
CA ALA A 23 27.87 -36.91 -2.79
C ALA A 23 27.75 -36.01 -4.05
N THR A 24 26.92 -36.33 -5.04
CA THR A 24 26.65 -35.44 -6.19
C THR A 24 25.80 -34.22 -5.82
N LEU A 25 25.25 -34.21 -4.60
CA LEU A 25 24.53 -33.08 -4.00
C LEU A 25 25.31 -32.50 -2.80
N ALA A 26 26.56 -32.94 -2.59
CA ALA A 26 27.45 -32.29 -1.62
C ALA A 26 28.00 -30.99 -2.25
N PRO A 27 27.93 -29.84 -1.54
CA PRO A 27 28.39 -28.58 -2.09
C PRO A 27 29.88 -28.60 -2.45
N LEU A 28 30.23 -28.29 -3.70
CA LEU A 28 31.53 -27.70 -4.00
C LEU A 28 31.56 -26.29 -3.40
N ALA A 29 32.72 -25.87 -2.88
CA ALA A 29 32.81 -24.69 -2.00
C ALA A 29 32.32 -23.37 -2.64
N ALA A 30 32.50 -23.22 -3.95
CA ALA A 30 31.86 -22.20 -4.78
C ALA A 30 31.79 -22.71 -6.23
N GLY A 31 30.73 -22.38 -6.96
CA GLY A 31 30.62 -22.71 -8.38
C GLY A 31 31.15 -21.57 -9.28
N PRO A 32 31.65 -21.89 -10.49
CA PRO A 32 32.56 -21.02 -11.24
C PRO A 32 31.92 -19.74 -11.75
N ARG A 33 32.71 -18.65 -11.77
CA ARG A 33 32.39 -17.35 -12.34
C ARG A 33 33.40 -17.05 -13.45
N ILE A 34 32.97 -17.12 -14.70
CA ILE A 34 33.83 -17.13 -15.89
C ILE A 34 33.68 -15.84 -16.71
N TYR A 35 34.81 -15.21 -17.04
CA TYR A 35 34.86 -14.09 -18.00
C TYR A 35 35.51 -14.54 -19.32
N ASN A 36 34.83 -14.37 -20.45
CA ASN A 36 35.38 -14.73 -21.76
C ASN A 36 36.13 -13.55 -22.39
N LEU A 37 37.45 -13.70 -22.54
CA LEU A 37 38.34 -12.77 -23.24
C LEU A 37 38.51 -13.23 -24.70
N PHE A 38 38.10 -12.38 -25.65
CA PHE A 38 38.07 -12.72 -27.07
C PHE A 38 39.37 -12.32 -27.80
N PRO A 39 40.26 -13.25 -28.18
CA PRO A 39 41.66 -12.93 -28.52
C PRO A 39 41.82 -11.97 -29.72
N LEU A 40 41.01 -12.10 -30.78
CA LEU A 40 41.02 -11.20 -31.95
C LEU A 40 40.68 -9.74 -31.61
N LEU A 41 39.89 -9.50 -30.56
CA LEU A 41 39.52 -8.16 -30.11
C LEU A 41 40.61 -7.51 -29.23
N ILE A 42 41.45 -8.32 -28.59
CA ILE A 42 42.49 -7.81 -27.69
C ILE A 42 43.81 -7.61 -28.46
N GLY A 43 44.18 -8.54 -29.33
CA GLY A 43 45.45 -8.50 -30.05
C GLY A 43 46.37 -9.62 -29.60
N ARG A 44 47.57 -9.30 -29.09
CA ARG A 44 48.61 -10.30 -28.81
C ARG A 44 48.59 -10.80 -27.38
N VAL A 45 49.31 -11.89 -27.10
CA VAL A 45 49.35 -12.54 -25.79
C VAL A 45 49.79 -11.61 -24.65
N ALA A 46 50.72 -10.68 -24.90
CA ALA A 46 51.08 -9.64 -23.92
C ALA A 46 49.89 -8.70 -23.60
N ASP A 47 49.08 -8.35 -24.60
CA ASP A 47 47.88 -7.52 -24.43
C ASP A 47 46.77 -8.26 -23.67
N TRP A 48 46.67 -9.59 -23.82
CA TRP A 48 45.74 -10.42 -23.04
C TRP A 48 46.11 -10.41 -21.56
N SER A 49 47.40 -10.49 -21.24
CA SER A 49 47.91 -10.46 -19.86
C SER A 49 47.53 -9.15 -19.15
N ALA A 50 47.48 -8.04 -19.88
CA ALA A 50 47.18 -6.72 -19.33
C ALA A 50 45.72 -6.55 -18.85
N GLU A 51 44.77 -7.35 -19.36
CA GLU A 51 43.35 -7.30 -18.97
C GLU A 51 43.06 -8.05 -17.65
N LEU A 52 43.96 -8.95 -17.22
CA LEU A 52 43.73 -9.88 -16.10
C LEU A 52 43.42 -9.20 -14.75
N PRO A 53 44.12 -8.13 -14.31
CA PRO A 53 43.81 -7.48 -13.03
C PRO A 53 42.42 -6.85 -13.01
N ARG A 54 41.94 -6.36 -14.17
CA ARG A 54 40.58 -5.83 -14.33
C ARG A 54 39.56 -6.95 -14.17
N ILE A 55 39.76 -8.08 -14.86
CA ILE A 55 38.87 -9.24 -14.82
C ILE A 55 38.73 -9.80 -13.39
N ALA A 56 39.85 -9.93 -12.65
CA ALA A 56 39.83 -10.33 -11.25
C ALA A 56 39.10 -9.32 -10.35
N GLY A 57 39.27 -8.01 -10.63
CA GLY A 57 38.54 -6.93 -9.94
C GLY A 57 37.01 -6.98 -10.12
N LEU A 58 36.50 -7.67 -11.15
CA LEU A 58 35.07 -7.94 -11.35
C LEU A 58 34.57 -9.18 -10.58
N GLY A 59 35.39 -9.77 -9.71
CA GLY A 59 35.01 -10.91 -8.87
C GLY A 59 34.83 -12.23 -9.64
N PHE A 60 35.32 -12.32 -10.88
CA PHE A 60 35.45 -13.58 -11.60
C PHE A 60 36.66 -14.37 -11.07
N ASP A 61 36.59 -15.70 -11.12
CA ASP A 61 37.67 -16.62 -10.74
C ASP A 61 38.24 -17.42 -11.93
N TRP A 62 37.62 -17.30 -13.11
CA TRP A 62 38.13 -17.87 -14.36
C TRP A 62 38.16 -16.85 -15.50
N VAL A 63 39.21 -16.92 -16.32
CA VAL A 63 39.27 -16.28 -17.65
C VAL A 63 39.27 -17.35 -18.73
N TYR A 64 38.42 -17.20 -19.75
CA TYR A 64 38.24 -18.16 -20.84
C TYR A 64 38.63 -17.55 -22.19
N LEU A 65 39.54 -18.22 -22.90
CA LEU A 65 40.00 -17.89 -24.25
C LEU A 65 39.32 -18.76 -25.32
N ASN A 66 38.78 -18.13 -26.37
CA ASN A 66 38.44 -18.81 -27.63
C ASN A 66 39.72 -19.33 -28.33
N PRO A 67 39.62 -20.19 -29.38
CA PRO A 67 40.79 -20.80 -29.99
C PRO A 67 41.80 -19.77 -30.50
N PHE A 68 43.06 -19.95 -30.12
CA PHE A 68 44.18 -19.08 -30.52
C PHE A 68 45.16 -19.75 -31.49
N HIS A 69 44.85 -20.95 -31.95
CA HIS A 69 45.72 -21.77 -32.79
C HIS A 69 45.61 -21.39 -34.25
N GLN A 70 46.63 -21.73 -35.05
CA GLN A 70 46.76 -21.30 -36.44
C GLN A 70 45.53 -21.71 -37.27
N ALA A 71 44.76 -20.71 -37.70
CA ALA A 71 43.59 -20.89 -38.56
C ALA A 71 43.97 -21.31 -39.99
N GLY A 72 43.04 -21.99 -40.67
CA GLY A 72 43.13 -22.41 -42.07
C GLY A 72 42.82 -21.30 -43.07
N GLY A 73 42.60 -21.68 -44.33
CA GLY A 73 42.41 -20.76 -45.45
C GLY A 73 41.22 -19.80 -45.33
N SER A 74 40.22 -20.13 -44.51
CA SER A 74 39.10 -19.22 -44.18
C SER A 74 39.45 -18.18 -43.11
N GLY A 75 40.56 -18.35 -42.38
CA GLY A 75 41.00 -17.45 -41.30
C GLY A 75 40.19 -17.53 -40.00
N SER A 76 39.17 -18.40 -39.94
CA SER A 76 38.30 -18.61 -38.77
C SER A 76 39.05 -19.27 -37.61
N LEU A 77 38.87 -18.76 -36.39
CA LEU A 77 39.48 -19.34 -35.18
C LEU A 77 39.06 -20.80 -34.95
N TYR A 78 37.82 -21.16 -35.28
CA TYR A 78 37.30 -22.52 -35.12
C TYR A 78 37.69 -23.43 -36.31
N ALA A 79 38.05 -22.86 -37.46
CA ALA A 79 38.70 -23.59 -38.56
C ALA A 79 40.21 -23.76 -38.29
N VAL A 80 40.56 -24.52 -37.24
CA VAL A 80 41.96 -24.76 -36.86
C VAL A 80 42.64 -25.64 -37.92
N ALA A 81 43.75 -25.15 -38.49
CA ALA A 81 44.54 -25.87 -39.50
C ALA A 81 45.81 -26.53 -38.94
N ASP A 82 46.38 -25.96 -37.89
CA ASP A 82 47.50 -26.54 -37.14
C ASP A 82 47.33 -26.21 -35.63
N PRO A 83 46.85 -27.16 -34.80
CA PRO A 83 46.66 -26.93 -33.36
C PRO A 83 47.99 -26.81 -32.61
N ASP A 84 49.12 -27.23 -33.19
CA ASP A 84 50.41 -27.18 -32.49
C ASP A 84 51.07 -25.79 -32.48
N ARG A 85 50.50 -24.81 -33.19
CA ARG A 85 51.07 -23.48 -33.39
C ARG A 85 50.11 -22.35 -33.01
N LEU A 86 50.64 -21.29 -32.41
CA LEU A 86 49.93 -20.04 -32.17
C LEU A 86 49.73 -19.30 -33.50
N ASP A 87 48.50 -18.83 -33.75
CA ASP A 87 48.17 -18.02 -34.93
C ASP A 87 49.02 -16.76 -34.98
N GLU A 88 49.56 -16.43 -36.15
CA GLU A 88 50.47 -15.29 -36.32
C GLU A 88 49.87 -13.94 -35.88
N ARG A 89 48.54 -13.80 -35.90
CA ARG A 89 47.83 -12.61 -35.42
C ARG A 89 48.09 -12.33 -33.93
N PHE A 90 48.30 -13.37 -33.13
CA PHE A 90 48.41 -13.29 -31.67
C PHE A 90 49.85 -13.30 -31.14
N ARG A 91 50.81 -13.76 -31.96
CA ARG A 91 52.20 -13.95 -31.55
C ARG A 91 52.91 -12.62 -31.26
N ASP A 92 53.49 -12.51 -30.06
CA ASP A 92 54.41 -11.43 -29.72
C ASP A 92 55.66 -11.48 -30.60
N ARG A 93 56.07 -10.32 -31.12
CA ARG A 93 57.16 -10.18 -32.11
C ARG A 93 58.53 -9.93 -31.47
N ASP A 94 58.80 -10.61 -30.36
CA ASP A 94 60.07 -10.56 -29.62
C ASP A 94 60.96 -11.80 -29.85
N GLY A 95 60.46 -12.82 -30.58
CA GLY A 95 61.16 -14.07 -30.86
C GLY A 95 60.86 -15.20 -29.86
N THR A 96 60.00 -14.97 -28.86
CA THR A 96 59.59 -15.98 -27.87
C THR A 96 58.79 -17.11 -28.53
N PRO A 97 59.07 -18.40 -28.24
CA PRO A 97 58.28 -19.51 -28.76
C PRO A 97 56.83 -19.52 -28.27
N ASP A 98 55.90 -19.93 -29.15
CA ASP A 98 54.45 -19.94 -28.96
C ASP A 98 53.99 -20.42 -27.56
N ASP A 99 54.38 -21.63 -27.15
CA ASP A 99 53.98 -22.22 -25.87
C ASP A 99 54.44 -21.44 -24.64
N GLU A 100 55.60 -20.77 -24.73
CA GLU A 100 56.12 -19.98 -23.60
C GLU A 100 55.37 -18.65 -23.47
N GLN A 101 54.88 -18.08 -24.58
CA GLN A 101 53.97 -16.94 -24.52
C GLN A 101 52.67 -17.30 -23.77
N ILE A 102 52.08 -18.46 -24.09
CA ILE A 102 50.87 -18.96 -23.43
C ILE A 102 51.12 -19.29 -21.96
N ARG A 103 52.22 -19.99 -21.62
CA ARG A 103 52.61 -20.27 -20.23
C ARG A 103 52.76 -18.98 -19.40
N ARG A 104 53.37 -17.94 -19.97
CA ARG A 104 53.51 -16.62 -19.33
C ARG A 104 52.15 -15.96 -19.05
N PHE A 105 51.19 -16.04 -19.97
CA PHE A 105 49.82 -15.55 -19.76
C PHE A 105 49.12 -16.32 -18.63
N VAL A 106 49.23 -17.65 -18.62
CA VAL A 106 48.60 -18.49 -17.59
C VAL A 106 49.16 -18.20 -16.19
N ALA A 107 50.48 -18.02 -16.06
CA ALA A 107 51.10 -17.63 -14.80
C ALA A 107 50.60 -16.27 -14.30
N ALA A 108 50.50 -15.26 -15.18
CA ALA A 108 49.97 -13.95 -14.84
C ALA A 108 48.48 -14.00 -14.41
N ALA A 109 47.69 -14.93 -14.96
CA ALA A 109 46.31 -15.14 -14.53
C ALA A 109 46.28 -15.69 -13.09
N ALA A 110 47.08 -16.72 -12.81
CA ALA A 110 47.17 -17.33 -11.47
C ALA A 110 47.64 -16.33 -10.40
N GLU A 111 48.57 -15.43 -10.71
CA GLU A 111 49.00 -14.35 -9.81
C GLU A 111 47.86 -13.38 -9.45
N ASN A 112 46.89 -13.18 -10.34
CA ASN A 112 45.68 -12.39 -10.09
C ASN A 112 44.53 -13.23 -9.51
N GLY A 113 44.78 -14.48 -9.11
CA GLY A 113 43.77 -15.41 -8.57
C GLY A 113 42.83 -16.00 -9.63
N LEU A 114 43.10 -15.79 -10.92
CA LEU A 114 42.31 -16.31 -12.03
C LEU A 114 42.85 -17.65 -12.53
N LYS A 115 41.97 -18.58 -12.85
CA LYS A 115 42.30 -19.80 -13.60
C LYS A 115 42.01 -19.62 -15.09
N VAL A 116 42.87 -20.17 -15.94
CA VAL A 116 42.69 -20.09 -17.40
C VAL A 116 41.91 -21.30 -17.91
N MET A 117 40.87 -21.03 -18.70
CA MET A 117 40.13 -21.98 -19.51
C MET A 117 40.34 -21.67 -21.00
N THR A 118 40.31 -22.69 -21.85
CA THR A 118 40.35 -22.51 -23.32
C THR A 118 39.31 -23.38 -24.01
N ASP A 119 38.97 -23.05 -25.24
CA ASP A 119 38.18 -23.93 -26.10
C ASP A 119 38.95 -25.17 -26.53
N LEU A 120 38.23 -26.30 -26.55
CA LEU A 120 38.67 -27.58 -27.06
C LEU A 120 37.74 -28.00 -28.22
N VAL A 121 38.16 -27.68 -29.44
CA VAL A 121 37.47 -28.01 -30.70
C VAL A 121 38.04 -29.31 -31.24
N VAL A 122 37.28 -30.40 -31.18
CA VAL A 122 37.74 -31.76 -31.50
C VAL A 122 36.83 -32.53 -32.46
N ASN A 123 35.64 -32.01 -32.74
CA ASN A 123 34.68 -32.59 -33.70
C ASN A 123 35.03 -32.33 -35.17
N HIS A 124 35.81 -31.28 -35.48
CA HIS A 124 36.21 -30.93 -36.84
C HIS A 124 37.56 -30.20 -36.90
N ALA A 125 38.12 -30.04 -38.10
CA ALA A 125 39.27 -29.16 -38.39
C ALA A 125 39.10 -28.47 -39.76
N ALA A 126 39.96 -27.50 -40.08
CA ALA A 126 39.93 -26.82 -41.39
C ALA A 126 40.09 -27.81 -42.55
N ASN A 127 39.28 -27.66 -43.62
CA ASN A 127 39.30 -28.56 -44.77
C ASN A 127 40.62 -28.48 -45.59
N ASP A 128 41.35 -27.37 -45.47
CA ASP A 128 42.71 -27.17 -46.00
C ASP A 128 43.79 -27.26 -44.91
N GLY A 129 43.45 -27.84 -43.76
CA GLY A 129 44.34 -28.03 -42.62
C GLY A 129 45.47 -29.02 -42.89
N ARG A 130 46.50 -28.97 -42.02
CA ARG A 130 47.62 -29.91 -42.07
C ARG A 130 47.15 -31.35 -41.88
N LEU A 131 46.25 -31.59 -40.93
CA LEU A 131 45.69 -32.91 -40.64
C LEU A 131 44.90 -33.51 -41.82
N VAL A 132 44.11 -32.71 -42.57
CA VAL A 132 43.35 -33.23 -43.73
C VAL A 132 44.28 -33.69 -44.86
N ARG A 133 45.44 -33.06 -45.02
CA ARG A 133 46.47 -33.46 -45.99
C ARG A 133 47.33 -34.65 -45.54
N GLU A 134 47.79 -34.64 -44.29
CA GLU A 134 48.72 -35.66 -43.76
C GLU A 134 48.01 -36.93 -43.28
N ARG A 135 46.78 -36.80 -42.77
CA ARG A 135 45.94 -37.87 -42.21
C ARG A 135 44.52 -37.82 -42.77
N PRO A 136 44.36 -37.94 -44.11
CA PRO A 136 43.05 -37.90 -44.77
C PRO A 136 42.11 -39.05 -44.35
N ASP A 137 42.65 -40.08 -43.69
CA ASP A 137 41.99 -41.28 -43.16
C ASP A 137 41.20 -41.05 -41.86
N LEU A 138 41.43 -39.92 -41.16
CA LEU A 138 40.75 -39.57 -39.91
C LEU A 138 39.45 -38.77 -40.10
N PHE A 139 39.07 -38.46 -41.34
CA PHE A 139 37.93 -37.60 -41.66
C PHE A 139 36.84 -38.38 -42.40
N LEU A 140 35.58 -38.05 -42.12
CA LEU A 140 34.44 -38.58 -42.86
C LEU A 140 34.55 -38.17 -44.34
N ARG A 141 34.18 -39.09 -45.25
CA ARG A 141 34.23 -38.87 -46.70
C ARG A 141 32.98 -39.37 -47.40
N ASP A 142 32.61 -38.68 -48.46
CA ASP A 142 31.51 -39.06 -49.33
C ASP A 142 31.89 -40.19 -50.31
N ALA A 143 30.92 -40.64 -51.10
CA ALA A 143 31.11 -41.71 -52.10
C ALA A 143 32.03 -41.32 -53.27
N GLN A 144 32.37 -40.04 -53.40
CA GLN A 144 33.29 -39.49 -54.39
C GLN A 144 34.70 -39.30 -53.81
N GLY A 145 34.88 -39.58 -52.51
CA GLY A 145 36.15 -39.51 -51.78
C GLY A 145 36.47 -38.13 -51.19
N VAL A 146 35.53 -37.18 -51.26
CA VAL A 146 35.69 -35.80 -50.77
C VAL A 146 35.37 -35.75 -49.27
N PRO A 147 36.09 -34.96 -48.44
CA PRO A 147 35.74 -34.80 -47.03
C PRO A 147 34.32 -34.29 -46.83
N VAL A 148 33.60 -34.88 -45.87
CA VAL A 148 32.28 -34.39 -45.44
C VAL A 148 32.47 -33.19 -44.53
N SER A 149 31.70 -32.14 -44.78
CA SER A 149 31.62 -30.97 -43.90
C SER A 149 30.58 -31.19 -42.80
N PRO A 150 30.90 -30.82 -41.54
CA PRO A 150 29.98 -30.95 -40.42
C PRO A 150 28.73 -30.09 -40.61
N SER A 151 27.65 -30.49 -39.95
CA SER A 151 26.38 -29.76 -40.01
C SER A 151 25.56 -29.81 -38.72
N ALA A 152 24.72 -28.78 -38.54
CA ALA A 152 23.70 -28.70 -37.51
C ALA A 152 22.31 -28.54 -38.15
N VAL A 153 21.33 -29.20 -37.55
CA VAL A 153 19.92 -29.15 -37.94
C VAL A 153 19.18 -28.30 -36.90
N ASP A 154 18.28 -27.43 -37.34
CA ASP A 154 17.42 -26.65 -36.43
C ASP A 154 16.47 -27.61 -35.67
N PRO A 155 16.46 -27.60 -34.32
CA PRO A 155 15.68 -28.54 -33.52
C PRO A 155 14.17 -28.26 -33.54
N ASP A 156 13.74 -27.04 -33.87
CA ASP A 156 12.32 -26.68 -34.02
C ASP A 156 11.83 -26.87 -35.47
N ASP A 157 12.73 -26.85 -36.44
CA ASP A 157 12.44 -27.07 -37.87
C ASP A 157 13.50 -27.96 -38.54
N PRO A 158 13.32 -29.28 -38.56
CA PRO A 158 14.32 -30.22 -39.09
C PRO A 158 14.55 -30.12 -40.60
N THR A 159 13.89 -29.20 -41.30
CA THR A 159 14.16 -28.91 -42.72
C THR A 159 15.30 -27.90 -42.91
N LYS A 160 15.68 -27.15 -41.87
CA LYS A 160 16.82 -26.21 -41.92
C LYS A 160 18.09 -26.91 -41.46
N VAL A 161 19.07 -27.01 -42.35
CA VAL A 161 20.39 -27.59 -42.06
C VAL A 161 21.48 -26.60 -42.45
N THR A 162 22.31 -26.22 -41.49
CA THR A 162 23.50 -25.39 -41.70
C THR A 162 24.71 -26.31 -41.88
N VAL A 163 25.38 -26.22 -43.03
CA VAL A 163 26.58 -27.02 -43.37
C VAL A 163 27.79 -26.08 -43.48
N TRP A 164 28.86 -26.39 -42.75
CA TRP A 164 30.06 -25.54 -42.69
C TRP A 164 31.13 -26.00 -43.68
N GLY A 165 31.01 -25.53 -44.93
CA GLY A 165 31.78 -26.04 -46.09
C GLY A 165 33.30 -25.85 -46.06
N ASP A 166 33.84 -24.99 -45.18
CA ASP A 166 35.28 -24.80 -44.96
C ASP A 166 35.89 -25.76 -43.93
N LEU A 167 35.05 -26.59 -43.29
CA LEU A 167 35.44 -27.55 -42.27
C LEU A 167 35.35 -28.99 -42.81
N ALA A 168 36.18 -29.88 -42.25
CA ALA A 168 36.13 -31.31 -42.46
C ALA A 168 35.81 -32.02 -41.14
N GLU A 169 34.79 -32.88 -41.14
CA GLU A 169 34.30 -33.58 -39.95
C GLU A 169 35.17 -34.81 -39.65
N PHE A 170 35.52 -35.01 -38.38
CA PHE A 170 36.33 -36.14 -37.95
C PHE A 170 35.50 -37.43 -37.85
N ASP A 171 36.03 -38.56 -38.34
CA ASP A 171 35.34 -39.84 -38.29
C ASP A 171 35.49 -40.50 -36.92
N TYR A 172 34.53 -40.19 -36.05
CA TYR A 172 34.35 -40.84 -34.75
C TYR A 172 33.53 -42.15 -34.83
N HIS A 173 33.07 -42.57 -36.02
CA HIS A 173 32.33 -43.81 -36.21
C HIS A 173 33.27 -44.98 -36.57
N ALA A 174 34.28 -44.74 -37.40
CA ALA A 174 35.32 -45.71 -37.70
C ALA A 174 36.23 -45.92 -36.47
N GLU A 175 36.29 -47.16 -35.96
CA GLU A 175 37.00 -47.49 -34.72
C GLU A 175 38.48 -47.07 -34.73
N HIS A 176 39.19 -47.29 -35.84
CA HIS A 176 40.57 -46.89 -36.00
C HIS A 176 40.76 -45.37 -35.92
N ALA A 177 39.91 -44.61 -36.64
CA ALA A 177 39.98 -43.16 -36.66
C ALA A 177 39.63 -42.58 -35.29
N ARG A 178 38.52 -43.01 -34.67
CA ARG A 178 38.13 -42.64 -33.30
C ARG A 178 39.25 -42.86 -32.29
N HIS A 179 39.91 -44.01 -32.30
CA HIS A 179 41.00 -44.29 -31.36
C HIS A 179 42.21 -43.37 -31.61
N ALA A 180 42.62 -43.20 -32.87
CA ALA A 180 43.73 -42.32 -33.22
C ALA A 180 43.44 -40.84 -32.87
N LEU A 181 42.21 -40.37 -33.09
CA LEU A 181 41.74 -39.04 -32.71
C LEU A 181 41.71 -38.86 -31.20
N THR A 182 41.22 -39.85 -30.45
CA THR A 182 41.18 -39.79 -28.98
C THR A 182 42.58 -39.63 -28.39
N GLU A 183 43.56 -40.41 -28.84
CA GLU A 183 44.95 -40.28 -28.37
C GLU A 183 45.62 -38.96 -28.81
N LEU A 184 45.33 -38.48 -30.02
CA LEU A 184 45.82 -37.19 -30.51
C LEU A 184 45.30 -36.04 -29.64
N TRP A 185 44.00 -36.03 -29.32
CA TRP A 185 43.39 -34.98 -28.49
C TRP A 185 43.76 -35.11 -27.01
N ASP A 186 43.95 -36.32 -26.48
CA ASP A 186 44.48 -36.53 -25.13
C ASP A 186 45.89 -35.94 -24.99
N GLY A 187 46.76 -36.15 -25.99
CA GLY A 187 48.09 -35.55 -26.05
C GLY A 187 48.06 -34.02 -26.14
N TYR A 188 47.14 -33.47 -26.94
CA TYR A 188 46.94 -32.02 -27.07
C TYR A 188 46.41 -31.38 -25.78
N VAL A 189 45.41 -31.98 -25.14
CA VAL A 189 44.90 -31.56 -23.82
C VAL A 189 46.01 -31.63 -22.76
N ALA A 190 46.79 -32.72 -22.73
CA ALA A 190 47.92 -32.84 -21.81
C ALA A 190 49.01 -31.79 -22.06
N ARG A 191 49.27 -31.39 -23.31
CA ARG A 191 50.17 -30.27 -23.64
C ARG A 191 49.62 -28.96 -23.07
N LEU A 192 48.33 -28.64 -23.28
CA LEU A 192 47.70 -27.43 -22.75
C LEU A 192 47.70 -27.40 -21.20
N GLN A 193 47.42 -28.54 -20.54
CA GLN A 193 47.57 -28.68 -19.09
C GLN A 193 49.02 -28.44 -18.65
N ALA A 194 50.02 -28.88 -19.42
CA ALA A 194 51.45 -28.62 -19.16
C ALA A 194 51.91 -27.17 -19.49
N LEU A 195 51.07 -26.38 -20.18
CA LEU A 195 51.20 -24.91 -20.23
C LEU A 195 50.51 -24.24 -19.02
N GLY A 196 49.75 -25.00 -18.24
CA GLY A 196 49.02 -24.60 -17.04
C GLY A 196 47.53 -24.31 -17.24
N VAL A 197 46.97 -24.62 -18.42
CA VAL A 197 45.52 -24.44 -18.66
C VAL A 197 44.72 -25.37 -17.74
N ALA A 198 43.86 -24.78 -16.92
CA ALA A 198 43.18 -25.45 -15.81
C ALA A 198 41.74 -25.87 -16.14
N GLY A 199 41.23 -25.60 -17.34
CA GLY A 199 39.89 -26.00 -17.73
C GLY A 199 39.62 -25.86 -19.22
N PHE A 200 38.54 -26.51 -19.66
CA PHE A 200 38.17 -26.59 -21.07
C PHE A 200 36.66 -26.38 -21.25
N ARG A 201 36.29 -25.47 -22.15
CA ARG A 201 34.96 -25.48 -22.78
C ARG A 201 35.07 -26.46 -23.95
N CYS A 202 34.24 -27.48 -23.95
CA CYS A 202 34.20 -28.48 -25.03
C CYS A 202 33.12 -28.09 -26.03
N ASP A 203 33.57 -27.63 -27.20
CA ASP A 203 32.70 -27.10 -28.26
C ASP A 203 31.85 -28.20 -28.91
N ALA A 204 30.56 -27.92 -29.11
CA ALA A 204 29.57 -28.85 -29.67
C ALA A 204 29.66 -30.29 -29.09
N ALA A 205 29.90 -30.43 -27.79
CA ALA A 205 30.36 -31.68 -27.17
C ALA A 205 29.45 -32.89 -27.43
N TYR A 206 28.15 -32.68 -27.61
CA TYR A 206 27.18 -33.72 -27.96
C TYR A 206 27.42 -34.40 -29.32
N LYS A 207 28.18 -33.79 -30.23
CA LYS A 207 28.58 -34.38 -31.52
C LYS A 207 29.69 -35.44 -31.38
N VAL A 208 30.40 -35.46 -30.25
CA VAL A 208 31.49 -36.42 -29.99
C VAL A 208 30.99 -37.50 -29.02
N PRO A 209 31.24 -38.79 -29.30
CA PRO A 209 30.70 -39.89 -28.49
C PRO A 209 31.04 -39.79 -26.99
N PRO A 210 30.07 -40.01 -26.07
CA PRO A 210 30.30 -39.92 -24.62
C PRO A 210 31.40 -40.84 -24.06
N ASP A 211 31.75 -41.93 -24.73
CA ASP A 211 32.87 -42.79 -24.34
C ASP A 211 34.24 -42.16 -24.62
N VAL A 212 34.39 -41.40 -25.71
CA VAL A 212 35.57 -40.57 -25.99
C VAL A 212 35.74 -39.53 -24.87
N TRP A 213 34.66 -38.81 -24.51
CA TRP A 213 34.70 -37.81 -23.44
C TRP A 213 35.09 -38.40 -22.09
N ARG A 214 34.53 -39.56 -21.69
CA ARG A 214 34.93 -40.24 -20.44
C ARG A 214 36.44 -40.51 -20.38
N ILE A 215 37.04 -40.90 -21.51
CA ILE A 215 38.47 -41.18 -21.59
C ILE A 215 39.28 -39.88 -21.51
N LEU A 216 38.97 -38.88 -22.33
CA LEU A 216 39.68 -37.59 -22.35
C LEU A 216 39.61 -36.88 -21.00
N ILE A 217 38.40 -36.73 -20.45
CA ILE A 217 38.17 -36.08 -19.15
C ILE A 217 38.81 -36.89 -18.02
N GLY A 218 38.63 -38.23 -18.03
CA GLY A 218 39.21 -39.12 -17.03
C GLY A 218 40.74 -38.99 -16.97
N ARG A 219 41.42 -39.11 -18.10
CA ARG A 219 42.89 -38.97 -18.18
C ARG A 219 43.36 -37.55 -17.85
N ALA A 220 42.66 -36.51 -18.29
CA ALA A 220 42.99 -35.14 -17.93
C ALA A 220 42.85 -34.90 -16.41
N LYS A 221 41.84 -35.48 -15.76
CA LYS A 221 41.64 -35.44 -14.31
C LYS A 221 42.60 -36.35 -13.52
N GLU A 222 43.09 -37.44 -14.11
CA GLU A 222 44.19 -38.23 -13.53
C GLU A 222 45.51 -37.44 -13.48
N ARG A 223 45.75 -36.55 -14.46
CA ARG A 223 46.91 -35.65 -14.49
C ARG A 223 46.74 -34.44 -13.56
N ASP A 224 45.58 -33.81 -13.61
CA ASP A 224 45.17 -32.73 -12.70
C ASP A 224 43.69 -32.86 -12.36
N HIS A 225 43.40 -33.37 -11.16
CA HIS A 225 42.04 -33.56 -10.67
C HIS A 225 41.28 -32.23 -10.47
N GLY A 226 41.99 -31.10 -10.44
CA GLY A 226 41.42 -29.75 -10.43
C GLY A 226 40.93 -29.27 -11.80
N ALA A 227 41.24 -29.99 -12.89
CA ALA A 227 40.89 -29.60 -14.25
C ALA A 227 39.36 -29.64 -14.47
N LEU A 228 38.78 -28.51 -14.87
CA LEU A 228 37.34 -28.34 -15.04
C LEU A 228 36.93 -28.51 -16.51
N PHE A 229 36.02 -29.45 -16.78
CA PHE A 229 35.43 -29.67 -18.11
C PHE A 229 33.97 -29.23 -18.13
N ALA A 230 33.66 -28.26 -18.99
CA ALA A 230 32.31 -27.75 -19.20
C ALA A 230 31.82 -28.14 -20.61
N ALA A 231 30.75 -28.94 -20.70
CA ALA A 231 30.18 -29.37 -21.96
C ALA A 231 29.27 -28.30 -22.56
N GLU A 232 29.49 -27.96 -23.83
CA GLU A 232 28.45 -27.31 -24.61
C GLU A 232 27.43 -28.36 -25.11
N THR A 233 26.20 -28.25 -24.62
CA THR A 233 25.06 -29.09 -25.04
C THR A 233 23.94 -28.25 -25.66
N LEU A 234 24.31 -27.14 -26.31
CA LEU A 234 23.38 -26.17 -26.86
C LEU A 234 22.87 -26.66 -28.23
N GLY A 235 21.55 -26.61 -28.43
CA GLY A 235 20.90 -27.06 -29.67
C GLY A 235 20.74 -28.58 -29.83
N CYS A 236 21.11 -29.41 -28.85
CA CYS A 236 20.90 -30.86 -28.91
C CYS A 236 19.61 -31.31 -28.18
N THR A 237 19.21 -32.56 -28.40
CA THR A 237 18.05 -33.15 -27.74
C THR A 237 18.32 -33.42 -26.25
N PHE A 238 17.27 -33.50 -25.43
CA PHE A 238 17.39 -33.80 -24.00
C PHE A 238 18.15 -35.12 -23.72
N GLU A 239 17.96 -36.14 -24.57
CA GLU A 239 18.63 -37.43 -24.38
C GLU A 239 20.13 -37.37 -24.72
N GLU A 240 20.52 -36.58 -25.72
CA GLU A 240 21.93 -36.30 -26.02
C GLU A 240 22.56 -35.50 -24.88
N ALA A 241 21.92 -34.42 -24.41
CA ALA A 241 22.38 -33.64 -23.27
C ALA A 241 22.57 -34.51 -22.02
N ARG A 242 21.61 -35.41 -21.73
CA ARG A 242 21.69 -36.36 -20.62
C ARG A 242 22.83 -37.38 -20.78
N ALA A 243 23.04 -37.90 -22.00
CA ALA A 243 24.09 -38.87 -22.29
C ALA A 243 25.49 -38.25 -22.20
N THR A 244 25.67 -37.04 -22.72
CA THR A 244 26.89 -36.25 -22.60
C THR A 244 27.15 -35.84 -21.15
N ALA A 245 26.14 -35.42 -20.39
CA ALA A 245 26.30 -35.15 -18.96
C ALA A 245 26.81 -36.36 -18.17
N GLY A 246 26.27 -37.54 -18.45
CA GLY A 246 26.76 -38.83 -17.93
C GLY A 246 28.15 -39.28 -18.44
N ALA A 247 28.89 -38.42 -19.15
CA ALA A 247 30.28 -38.66 -19.55
C ALA A 247 31.32 -38.17 -18.52
N GLY A 248 30.89 -37.57 -17.40
CA GLY A 248 31.79 -37.12 -16.33
C GLY A 248 32.25 -35.66 -16.46
N PHE A 249 31.53 -34.84 -17.23
CA PHE A 249 31.71 -33.38 -17.22
C PHE A 249 31.35 -32.80 -15.84
N ASP A 250 32.08 -31.76 -15.43
CA ASP A 250 31.81 -31.06 -14.16
C ASP A 250 30.59 -30.15 -14.28
N TYR A 251 30.39 -29.53 -15.45
CA TYR A 251 29.32 -28.59 -15.72
C TYR A 251 28.75 -28.73 -17.14
N LEU A 252 27.48 -28.34 -17.30
CA LEU A 252 26.81 -28.22 -18.59
C LEU A 252 26.44 -26.76 -18.87
N PHE A 253 26.70 -26.24 -20.06
CA PHE A 253 26.09 -24.98 -20.49
C PHE A 253 24.61 -25.21 -20.80
N ASN A 254 23.73 -24.49 -20.09
CA ASN A 254 22.29 -24.60 -20.25
C ASN A 254 21.71 -23.53 -21.18
N SER A 255 20.46 -23.71 -21.59
CA SER A 255 19.80 -22.83 -22.56
C SER A 255 19.19 -21.55 -21.96
N PHE A 256 19.63 -21.11 -20.76
CA PHE A 256 19.06 -19.94 -20.08
C PHE A 256 19.05 -18.67 -20.95
N ALA A 257 20.08 -18.45 -21.77
CA ALA A 257 20.19 -17.30 -22.66
C ALA A 257 19.01 -17.13 -23.64
N TRP A 258 18.33 -18.23 -24.01
CA TRP A 258 17.13 -18.22 -24.85
C TRP A 258 15.81 -18.31 -24.07
N TRP A 259 15.87 -18.51 -22.75
CA TRP A 259 14.66 -18.62 -21.94
C TRP A 259 13.99 -17.25 -21.78
N ASP A 260 12.69 -17.23 -22.10
CA ASP A 260 11.76 -16.11 -21.98
C ASP A 260 11.32 -15.82 -20.53
N LEU A 261 11.83 -16.60 -19.57
CA LEU A 261 11.53 -16.54 -18.13
C LEU A 261 10.06 -16.88 -17.80
N LYS A 262 9.29 -17.38 -18.77
CA LYS A 262 7.85 -17.69 -18.65
C LYS A 262 7.53 -19.14 -18.90
N ALA A 263 8.01 -19.71 -20.00
CA ALA A 263 7.75 -21.09 -20.37
C ALA A 263 8.35 -22.06 -19.32
N PRO A 264 7.72 -23.21 -19.03
CA PRO A 264 8.20 -24.12 -17.98
C PRO A 264 9.48 -24.88 -18.37
N TRP A 265 9.79 -24.98 -19.67
CA TRP A 265 10.82 -25.89 -20.20
C TRP A 265 12.21 -25.72 -19.60
N ALA A 266 12.61 -24.50 -19.21
CA ALA A 266 13.94 -24.26 -18.64
C ALA A 266 14.04 -24.78 -17.18
N LEU A 267 12.97 -24.64 -16.41
CA LEU A 267 12.88 -25.20 -15.05
C LEU A 267 12.69 -26.72 -15.09
N GLU A 268 11.98 -27.24 -16.09
CA GLU A 268 11.90 -28.69 -16.33
C GLU A 268 13.25 -29.28 -16.77
N GLN A 269 13.99 -28.60 -17.65
CA GLN A 269 15.36 -28.99 -18.04
C GLN A 269 16.29 -28.97 -16.82
N TYR A 270 16.24 -27.90 -16.02
CA TYR A 270 17.00 -27.76 -14.77
C TYR A 270 16.70 -28.90 -13.79
N GLU A 271 15.43 -29.14 -13.43
CA GLU A 271 15.05 -30.15 -12.43
C GLU A 271 15.41 -31.57 -12.89
N ARG A 272 15.32 -31.86 -14.20
CA ARG A 272 15.65 -33.17 -14.76
C ARG A 272 17.16 -33.42 -14.89
N LEU A 273 18.00 -32.39 -14.98
CA LEU A 273 19.46 -32.54 -15.15
C LEU A 273 20.27 -32.28 -13.88
N ARG A 274 19.78 -31.47 -12.93
CA ARG A 274 20.55 -31.07 -11.72
C ARG A 274 20.96 -32.23 -10.81
N THR A 275 20.30 -33.38 -10.91
CA THR A 275 20.65 -34.61 -10.18
C THR A 275 21.80 -35.41 -10.82
N ILE A 276 22.22 -35.01 -12.03
CA ILE A 276 23.29 -35.65 -12.82
C ILE A 276 24.55 -34.78 -12.78
N ALA A 277 24.45 -33.51 -13.20
CA ALA A 277 25.54 -32.54 -13.18
C ALA A 277 24.99 -31.12 -13.00
N PRO A 278 25.73 -30.22 -12.32
CA PRO A 278 25.38 -28.81 -12.24
C PRO A 278 25.55 -28.11 -13.60
N SER A 279 25.01 -26.89 -13.69
CA SER A 279 24.92 -26.11 -14.93
C SER A 279 25.59 -24.75 -14.82
N ILE A 280 25.97 -24.20 -15.97
CA ILE A 280 26.44 -22.82 -16.13
C ILE A 280 25.41 -22.09 -17.00
N ALA A 281 24.89 -20.98 -16.48
CA ALA A 281 24.05 -20.05 -17.22
C ALA A 281 24.88 -18.85 -17.71
N PHE A 282 24.40 -18.15 -18.73
CA PHE A 282 25.04 -16.97 -19.30
C PHE A 282 23.98 -16.01 -19.86
N PRO A 283 24.24 -14.68 -19.88
CA PRO A 283 23.25 -13.71 -20.33
C PRO A 283 23.08 -13.70 -21.86
N GLU A 284 24.19 -13.86 -22.59
CA GLU A 284 24.31 -13.94 -24.05
C GLU A 284 25.67 -14.54 -24.45
N ASN A 285 25.86 -14.92 -25.72
CA ASN A 285 27.16 -15.35 -26.25
C ASN A 285 27.90 -14.22 -27.02
N HIS A 286 29.14 -14.47 -27.40
CA HIS A 286 30.02 -13.49 -28.05
C HIS A 286 29.73 -13.27 -29.56
N ASP A 287 29.32 -14.32 -30.27
CA ASP A 287 29.07 -14.36 -31.71
C ASP A 287 27.59 -14.10 -32.09
N MET A 288 26.70 -14.13 -31.10
CA MET A 288 25.27 -13.85 -31.26
C MET A 288 24.98 -12.34 -31.36
N ALA A 289 23.78 -12.01 -31.84
CA ALA A 289 23.27 -10.64 -31.77
C ALA A 289 23.25 -10.16 -30.31
N ARG A 290 24.03 -9.12 -30.01
CA ARG A 290 24.20 -8.57 -28.66
C ARG A 290 22.89 -7.95 -28.17
N LEU A 291 22.52 -8.18 -26.92
CA LEU A 291 21.30 -7.65 -26.30
C LEU A 291 21.23 -6.12 -26.42
N ALA A 292 22.36 -5.44 -26.20
CA ALA A 292 22.46 -3.98 -26.33
C ALA A 292 22.15 -3.45 -27.74
N ALA A 293 22.28 -4.27 -28.79
CA ALA A 293 22.01 -3.89 -30.17
C ALA A 293 20.51 -3.80 -30.49
N GLY A 294 19.71 -4.72 -29.94
CA GLY A 294 18.25 -4.75 -30.09
C GLY A 294 17.52 -3.70 -29.26
N LEU A 295 18.23 -2.98 -28.38
CA LEU A 295 17.69 -1.93 -27.52
C LEU A 295 17.79 -0.53 -28.18
N GLY A 296 17.19 0.46 -27.53
CA GLY A 296 17.39 1.87 -27.90
C GLY A 296 18.81 2.36 -27.59
N HIS A 297 19.16 3.55 -28.10
CA HIS A 297 20.47 4.18 -27.88
C HIS A 297 20.61 4.91 -26.52
N ASP A 298 19.71 4.66 -25.56
CA ASP A 298 19.78 5.23 -24.21
C ASP A 298 20.69 4.36 -23.32
N PRO A 299 21.86 4.87 -22.85
CA PRO A 299 22.78 4.11 -22.03
C PRO A 299 22.15 3.61 -20.72
N ALA A 300 21.23 4.36 -20.11
CA ALA A 300 20.63 3.98 -18.84
C ALA A 300 19.71 2.76 -18.99
N ARG A 301 18.87 2.73 -20.03
CA ARG A 301 18.01 1.57 -20.34
C ARG A 301 18.83 0.34 -20.71
N VAL A 302 19.90 0.51 -21.49
CA VAL A 302 20.81 -0.59 -21.86
C VAL A 302 21.49 -1.16 -20.61
N ALA A 303 22.06 -0.31 -19.74
CA ALA A 303 22.68 -0.72 -18.49
C ALA A 303 21.74 -1.53 -17.58
N ALA A 304 20.49 -1.08 -17.41
CA ALA A 304 19.50 -1.76 -16.57
C ALA A 304 19.16 -3.17 -17.10
N ALA A 305 18.90 -3.31 -18.40
CA ALA A 305 18.62 -4.61 -19.02
C ALA A 305 19.79 -5.58 -18.88
N LEU A 306 21.03 -5.09 -19.06
CA LEU A 306 22.25 -5.89 -18.94
C LEU A 306 22.48 -6.37 -17.49
N LYS A 307 22.33 -5.47 -16.50
CA LYS A 307 22.40 -5.81 -15.07
C LYS A 307 21.41 -6.92 -14.70
N ALA A 308 20.14 -6.76 -15.10
CA ALA A 308 19.08 -7.69 -14.77
C ALA A 308 19.29 -9.09 -15.37
N ARG A 309 19.62 -9.17 -16.67
CA ARG A 309 19.87 -10.46 -17.34
C ARG A 309 21.09 -11.18 -16.77
N TYR A 310 22.12 -10.44 -16.34
CA TYR A 310 23.28 -11.02 -15.66
C TYR A 310 22.96 -11.58 -14.28
N ALA A 311 22.28 -10.81 -13.42
CA ALA A 311 21.90 -11.26 -12.08
C ALA A 311 20.99 -12.50 -12.11
N LEU A 312 20.05 -12.56 -13.07
CA LEU A 312 19.23 -13.76 -13.27
C LEU A 312 20.07 -14.98 -13.65
N ALA A 313 20.99 -14.86 -14.62
CA ALA A 313 21.90 -15.95 -14.99
C ALA A 313 22.76 -16.39 -13.78
N ALA A 314 23.27 -15.42 -13.02
CA ALA A 314 24.12 -15.66 -11.85
C ALA A 314 23.42 -16.46 -10.74
N PHE A 315 22.11 -16.27 -10.53
CA PHE A 315 21.37 -16.95 -9.47
C PHE A 315 20.46 -18.09 -9.95
N PHE A 316 20.28 -18.30 -11.25
CA PHE A 316 19.52 -19.43 -11.81
C PHE A 316 20.26 -20.78 -11.68
N SER A 317 21.60 -20.75 -11.74
CA SER A 317 22.46 -21.93 -11.87
C SER A 317 23.62 -21.95 -10.87
N ALA A 318 24.29 -23.11 -10.76
CA ALA A 318 25.47 -23.30 -9.92
C ALA A 318 26.75 -22.66 -10.50
N GLY A 319 26.81 -22.27 -11.77
CA GLY A 319 27.87 -21.40 -12.33
C GLY A 319 27.35 -20.32 -13.29
N VAL A 320 28.20 -19.34 -13.60
CA VAL A 320 27.86 -18.23 -14.53
C VAL A 320 29.03 -17.84 -15.44
N LEU A 321 28.73 -17.47 -16.69
CA LEU A 321 29.69 -16.95 -17.67
C LEU A 321 29.25 -15.58 -18.24
N MET A 322 30.20 -14.68 -18.55
CA MET A 322 29.95 -13.40 -19.22
C MET A 322 30.97 -13.13 -20.36
N PRO A 323 30.54 -12.71 -21.57
CA PRO A 323 31.44 -12.32 -22.65
C PRO A 323 31.96 -10.88 -22.53
N VAL A 324 33.23 -10.65 -22.91
CA VAL A 324 33.84 -9.31 -22.99
C VAL A 324 32.96 -8.32 -23.78
N GLY A 325 32.89 -7.08 -23.28
CA GLY A 325 32.10 -6.02 -23.88
C GLY A 325 30.63 -6.05 -23.48
N TYR A 326 30.18 -7.06 -22.74
CA TYR A 326 28.83 -7.07 -22.14
C TYR A 326 28.73 -5.95 -21.09
N GLU A 327 29.77 -5.77 -20.29
CA GLU A 327 29.81 -4.75 -19.24
C GLU A 327 29.73 -3.31 -19.79
N TRP A 328 30.11 -3.10 -21.05
CA TRP A 328 30.08 -1.81 -21.74
C TRP A 328 28.96 -1.68 -22.79
N GLY A 329 28.06 -2.65 -22.86
CA GLY A 329 26.92 -2.63 -23.79
C GLY A 329 27.30 -2.65 -25.28
N TYR A 330 28.32 -3.43 -25.64
CA TYR A 330 28.77 -3.59 -27.04
C TYR A 330 27.62 -4.01 -27.95
N ARG A 331 27.49 -3.35 -29.11
CA ARG A 331 26.35 -3.55 -30.01
C ARG A 331 26.68 -4.41 -31.23
N ARG A 332 27.94 -4.49 -31.64
CA ARG A 332 28.36 -5.42 -32.71
C ARG A 332 28.73 -6.77 -32.12
N ALA A 333 28.23 -7.84 -32.72
CA ALA A 333 28.66 -9.21 -32.45
C ALA A 333 30.14 -9.39 -32.83
N LEU A 334 30.87 -10.21 -32.08
CA LEU A 334 32.28 -10.50 -32.37
C LEU A 334 32.37 -11.64 -33.37
N HIS A 335 32.87 -11.35 -34.57
CA HIS A 335 33.01 -12.33 -35.65
C HIS A 335 34.37 -13.03 -35.61
N VAL A 336 34.38 -14.36 -35.70
CA VAL A 336 35.57 -15.23 -35.53
C VAL A 336 36.59 -15.17 -36.67
N VAL A 337 36.34 -14.37 -37.71
CA VAL A 337 37.29 -14.09 -38.81
C VAL A 337 37.67 -12.61 -38.86
N GLU A 338 36.66 -11.73 -38.81
CA GLU A 338 36.80 -10.31 -39.19
C GLU A 338 37.09 -9.38 -38.00
N THR A 339 36.94 -9.85 -36.77
CA THR A 339 37.25 -9.05 -35.58
C THR A 339 38.74 -8.72 -35.53
N THR A 340 39.05 -7.47 -35.20
CA THR A 340 40.41 -7.00 -34.95
C THR A 340 40.40 -6.08 -33.71
N PRO A 341 41.55 -5.68 -33.16
CA PRO A 341 41.56 -4.79 -31.99
C PRO A 341 40.90 -3.42 -32.22
N ALA A 342 40.85 -2.96 -33.48
CA ALA A 342 40.11 -1.75 -33.88
C ALA A 342 38.57 -1.91 -33.82
N SER A 343 38.06 -3.13 -33.59
CA SER A 343 36.63 -3.41 -33.43
C SER A 343 36.09 -3.05 -32.05
N ARG A 344 36.95 -2.75 -31.05
CA ARG A 344 36.51 -2.29 -29.72
C ARG A 344 35.63 -1.04 -29.81
N GLU A 345 34.55 -1.03 -29.05
CA GLU A 345 33.64 0.12 -28.89
C GLU A 345 34.02 0.87 -27.60
N THR A 346 34.29 2.17 -27.69
CA THR A 346 34.73 3.01 -26.55
C THR A 346 33.70 4.04 -26.11
N ASP A 347 32.73 4.38 -26.97
CA ASP A 347 31.89 5.57 -26.83
C ASP A 347 30.42 5.20 -26.50
N SER A 348 30.17 4.03 -25.93
CA SER A 348 28.81 3.54 -25.63
C SER A 348 28.11 4.31 -24.50
N GLY A 349 28.87 4.95 -23.61
CA GLY A 349 28.35 5.61 -22.41
C GLY A 349 27.81 4.66 -21.34
N VAL A 350 28.03 3.35 -21.47
CA VAL A 350 27.59 2.30 -20.53
C VAL A 350 28.81 1.69 -19.85
N ASP A 351 28.74 1.57 -18.52
CA ASP A 351 29.61 0.67 -17.75
C ASP A 351 28.83 0.09 -16.56
N ILE A 352 28.65 -1.23 -16.52
CA ILE A 352 28.00 -1.96 -15.42
C ILE A 352 28.99 -2.80 -14.59
N SER A 353 30.29 -2.65 -14.81
CA SER A 353 31.37 -3.36 -14.13
C SER A 353 31.24 -3.44 -12.60
N PRO A 354 30.92 -2.34 -11.87
CA PRO A 354 30.81 -2.39 -10.41
C PRO A 354 29.69 -3.31 -9.92
N PHE A 355 28.57 -3.39 -10.65
CA PHE A 355 27.43 -4.24 -10.30
C PHE A 355 27.73 -5.72 -10.56
N VAL A 356 28.42 -6.02 -11.66
CA VAL A 356 28.90 -7.39 -11.95
C VAL A 356 29.79 -7.89 -10.80
N ALA A 357 30.71 -7.04 -10.31
CA ALA A 357 31.56 -7.35 -9.16
C ALA A 357 30.75 -7.63 -7.88
N ALA A 358 29.77 -6.78 -7.57
CA ALA A 358 28.95 -6.92 -6.37
C ALA A 358 28.03 -8.16 -6.41
N ILE A 359 27.42 -8.46 -7.56
CA ILE A 359 26.66 -9.69 -7.79
C ILE A 359 27.53 -10.93 -7.62
N ASN A 360 28.73 -10.93 -8.19
CA ASN A 360 29.69 -12.02 -8.06
C ASN A 360 30.14 -12.24 -6.61
N HIS A 361 30.26 -11.17 -5.81
CA HIS A 361 30.59 -11.25 -4.40
C HIS A 361 29.43 -11.84 -3.57
N LEU A 362 28.23 -11.24 -3.64
CA LEU A 362 27.05 -11.73 -2.92
C LEU A 362 26.77 -13.20 -3.23
N ARG A 363 26.90 -13.58 -4.50
CA ARG A 363 26.73 -14.96 -4.94
C ARG A 363 27.64 -15.93 -4.20
N ALA A 364 28.89 -15.56 -3.92
CA ALA A 364 29.84 -16.42 -3.21
C ALA A 364 29.52 -16.58 -1.72
N GLU A 365 28.84 -15.60 -1.10
CA GLU A 365 28.48 -15.64 0.32
C GLU A 365 27.22 -16.48 0.62
N LEU A 366 26.34 -16.66 -0.38
CA LEU A 366 25.06 -17.35 -0.20
C LEU A 366 25.16 -18.86 -0.50
N PRO A 367 24.96 -19.77 0.48
CA PRO A 367 25.13 -21.21 0.26
C PRO A 367 24.19 -21.76 -0.82
N ALA A 368 22.91 -21.37 -0.78
CA ALA A 368 21.90 -21.76 -1.77
C ALA A 368 22.12 -21.13 -3.18
N ALA A 369 23.12 -20.25 -3.35
CA ALA A 369 23.51 -19.70 -4.65
C ALA A 369 24.58 -20.52 -5.37
N ASN A 370 25.34 -21.37 -4.64
CA ASN A 370 26.50 -22.10 -5.15
C ASN A 370 26.23 -23.60 -5.42
N VAL A 371 24.99 -24.05 -5.22
CA VAL A 371 24.59 -25.45 -5.42
C VAL A 371 23.39 -25.55 -6.34
N GLU A 372 23.29 -26.66 -7.08
CA GLU A 372 22.14 -26.96 -7.95
C GLU A 372 20.97 -27.56 -7.13
N GLY A 373 20.57 -26.80 -6.10
CA GLY A 373 19.50 -27.12 -5.18
C GLY A 373 18.13 -27.17 -5.85
N ALA A 374 17.13 -27.66 -5.11
CA ALA A 374 15.77 -27.72 -5.63
C ALA A 374 15.24 -26.30 -5.84
N GLN A 375 14.71 -26.04 -7.05
CA GLN A 375 14.33 -24.71 -7.51
C GLN A 375 12.91 -24.73 -8.09
N TRP A 376 12.06 -23.83 -7.62
CA TRP A 376 10.67 -23.70 -8.10
C TRP A 376 10.33 -22.26 -8.40
N ARG A 377 9.42 -22.08 -9.37
CA ARG A 377 8.73 -20.81 -9.55
C ARG A 377 7.59 -20.70 -8.53
N LEU A 378 7.69 -19.73 -7.62
CA LEU A 378 6.62 -19.39 -6.69
C LEU A 378 5.54 -18.48 -7.32
N SER A 379 5.88 -17.73 -8.38
CA SER A 379 4.91 -16.95 -9.14
C SER A 379 4.15 -17.82 -10.15
N ALA A 380 2.91 -17.46 -10.47
CA ALA A 380 2.13 -18.16 -11.50
C ALA A 380 2.78 -17.96 -12.89
N PRO A 381 2.62 -18.89 -13.87
CA PRO A 381 3.22 -18.77 -15.21
C PRO A 381 2.86 -17.48 -15.95
N ASP A 382 1.61 -17.04 -15.80
CA ASP A 382 1.01 -15.82 -16.35
C ASP A 382 1.24 -14.57 -15.50
N ALA A 383 1.84 -14.71 -14.30
CA ALA A 383 2.17 -13.57 -13.46
C ALA A 383 3.12 -12.60 -14.20
N PRO A 384 2.91 -11.28 -14.08
CA PRO A 384 3.76 -10.28 -14.73
C PRO A 384 5.17 -10.18 -14.11
N TYR A 385 5.47 -10.99 -13.08
CA TYR A 385 6.79 -11.13 -12.47
C TYR A 385 7.18 -12.60 -12.32
N VAL A 386 8.48 -12.83 -12.22
CA VAL A 386 9.09 -14.13 -11.95
C VAL A 386 9.53 -14.14 -10.49
N ALA A 387 9.23 -15.22 -9.78
CA ALA A 387 9.74 -15.47 -8.43
C ALA A 387 10.28 -16.90 -8.37
N LEU A 388 11.60 -17.08 -8.28
CA LEU A 388 12.28 -18.38 -8.24
C LEU A 388 12.87 -18.61 -6.85
N LEU A 389 12.34 -19.59 -6.11
CA LEU A 389 12.91 -20.02 -4.83
C LEU A 389 13.83 -21.21 -5.05
N ARG A 390 15.06 -21.14 -4.53
CA ARG A 390 16.01 -22.24 -4.46
C ARG A 390 16.44 -22.48 -3.02
N PHE A 391 16.48 -23.74 -2.58
CA PHE A 391 17.04 -24.11 -1.27
C PHE A 391 18.49 -24.58 -1.38
N ASP A 392 19.20 -24.58 -0.24
CA ASP A 392 20.51 -25.22 -0.09
C ASP A 392 20.44 -26.77 -0.10
N THR A 393 19.24 -27.35 -0.08
CA THR A 393 19.00 -28.80 -0.13
C THR A 393 17.91 -29.16 -1.15
N GLY A 394 17.59 -30.45 -1.24
CA GLY A 394 16.51 -30.95 -2.12
C GLY A 394 15.08 -30.73 -1.60
N HIS A 395 14.86 -30.26 -0.36
CA HIS A 395 13.52 -30.21 0.24
C HIS A 395 13.38 -29.18 1.38
N GLN A 396 12.22 -28.52 1.48
CA GLN A 396 11.98 -27.40 2.41
C GLN A 396 12.14 -27.75 3.90
N GLY A 397 11.57 -28.88 4.36
CA GLY A 397 11.61 -29.28 5.78
C GLY A 397 13.00 -29.69 6.30
N SER A 398 13.98 -29.84 5.40
CA SER A 398 15.39 -30.09 5.71
C SER A 398 16.30 -28.90 5.37
N ALA A 399 15.78 -27.89 4.66
CA ALA A 399 16.57 -26.75 4.21
C ALA A 399 16.94 -25.86 5.39
N ARG A 400 18.19 -25.39 5.40
CA ARG A 400 18.68 -24.44 6.41
C ARG A 400 18.74 -23.03 5.84
N HIS A 401 18.98 -22.92 4.54
CA HIS A 401 19.05 -21.67 3.80
C HIS A 401 18.19 -21.73 2.54
N ALA A 402 17.60 -20.59 2.20
CA ALA A 402 16.86 -20.38 0.97
C ALA A 402 17.39 -19.13 0.28
N VAL A 403 17.35 -19.09 -1.06
CA VAL A 403 17.49 -17.87 -1.87
C VAL A 403 16.28 -17.76 -2.78
N LEU A 404 15.62 -16.60 -2.75
CA LEU A 404 14.48 -16.24 -3.60
C LEU A 404 14.92 -15.13 -4.55
N VAL A 405 14.85 -15.38 -5.86
CA VAL A 405 15.06 -14.38 -6.90
C VAL A 405 13.72 -13.86 -7.39
N LEU A 406 13.48 -12.56 -7.27
CA LEU A 406 12.34 -11.86 -7.86
C LEU A 406 12.80 -11.08 -9.09
N PHE A 407 12.01 -11.05 -10.16
CA PHE A 407 12.32 -10.25 -11.34
C PHE A 407 11.07 -9.77 -12.08
N ASN A 408 11.10 -8.53 -12.56
CA ASN A 408 10.07 -7.95 -13.40
C ASN A 408 10.52 -7.89 -14.89
N PRO A 409 10.05 -8.81 -15.75
CA PRO A 409 10.34 -8.81 -17.20
C PRO A 409 9.57 -7.75 -18.00
N THR A 410 8.72 -6.92 -17.38
CA THR A 410 7.85 -6.00 -18.09
C THR A 410 8.38 -4.57 -18.07
N ASP A 411 7.97 -3.75 -19.05
CA ASP A 411 8.28 -2.32 -19.12
C ASP A 411 7.45 -1.46 -18.12
N ALA A 412 6.74 -2.07 -17.15
CA ALA A 412 5.91 -1.41 -16.14
C ALA A 412 6.17 -1.97 -14.72
N PRO A 413 6.04 -1.18 -13.64
CA PRO A 413 6.20 -1.70 -12.27
C PRO A 413 5.17 -2.79 -11.94
N VAL A 414 5.58 -3.79 -11.17
CA VAL A 414 4.74 -4.95 -10.83
C VAL A 414 4.67 -5.14 -9.31
N ALA A 415 3.44 -5.08 -8.77
CA ALA A 415 3.18 -5.39 -7.38
C ALA A 415 3.27 -6.90 -7.11
N VAL A 416 3.98 -7.25 -6.04
CA VAL A 416 4.16 -8.60 -5.51
C VAL A 416 3.73 -8.61 -4.06
N ASP A 417 2.93 -9.60 -3.68
CA ASP A 417 2.57 -9.86 -2.28
C ASP A 417 3.49 -10.96 -1.71
N PRO A 418 4.38 -10.65 -0.76
CA PRO A 418 5.21 -11.65 -0.10
C PRO A 418 4.41 -12.65 0.72
N GLY A 419 3.23 -12.32 1.26
CA GLY A 419 2.48 -13.20 2.15
C GLY A 419 2.21 -14.59 1.55
N PRO A 420 1.60 -14.67 0.35
CA PRO A 420 1.44 -15.92 -0.40
C PRO A 420 2.76 -16.61 -0.78
N LEU A 421 3.84 -15.86 -1.03
CA LEU A 421 5.14 -16.44 -1.40
C LEU A 421 5.86 -17.06 -0.19
N ILE A 422 5.82 -16.38 0.96
CA ILE A 422 6.33 -16.87 2.26
C ILE A 422 5.53 -18.09 2.71
N ALA A 423 4.20 -18.07 2.55
CA ALA A 423 3.36 -19.23 2.81
C ALA A 423 3.72 -20.42 1.90
N ARG A 424 4.02 -20.17 0.61
CA ARG A 424 4.52 -21.20 -0.33
C ARG A 424 5.95 -21.67 -0.04
N ALA A 425 6.74 -20.92 0.74
CA ALA A 425 8.07 -21.31 1.21
C ALA A 425 8.04 -22.21 2.48
N GLY A 426 6.84 -22.55 2.99
CA GLY A 426 6.65 -23.63 3.97
C GLY A 426 6.60 -23.23 5.44
N GLY A 427 6.78 -21.95 5.79
CA GLY A 427 6.54 -21.43 7.15
C GLY A 427 7.52 -21.84 8.26
N GLU A 428 8.37 -22.85 8.02
CA GLU A 428 9.43 -23.24 8.96
C GLU A 428 10.71 -22.40 8.81
N ILE A 429 11.04 -22.02 7.57
CA ILE A 429 12.09 -21.04 7.31
C ILE A 429 11.53 -19.66 7.65
N GLY A 430 12.28 -18.92 8.48
CA GLY A 430 11.93 -17.62 9.02
C GLY A 430 12.04 -16.48 8.00
N PRO A 431 12.15 -15.22 8.46
CA PRO A 431 12.02 -14.06 7.59
C PRO A 431 13.09 -14.06 6.50
N PHE A 432 12.65 -13.77 5.26
CA PHE A 432 13.56 -13.49 4.15
C PHE A 432 14.06 -12.05 4.23
N GLU A 433 15.35 -11.89 3.99
CA GLU A 433 16.08 -10.63 3.97
C GLU A 433 16.63 -10.40 2.56
N ASP A 434 16.32 -9.25 1.95
CA ASP A 434 16.83 -8.90 0.63
C ASP A 434 18.26 -8.35 0.72
N LEU A 435 19.16 -8.94 -0.07
CA LEU A 435 20.60 -8.66 -0.04
C LEU A 435 21.11 -8.09 -1.38
N THR A 436 20.20 -7.69 -2.28
CA THR A 436 20.51 -7.26 -3.65
C THR A 436 21.48 -6.06 -3.71
N PRO A 437 22.60 -6.14 -4.45
CA PRO A 437 23.52 -5.02 -4.59
C PRO A 437 22.93 -3.87 -5.43
N ASP A 438 23.39 -2.64 -5.19
CA ASP A 438 22.89 -1.39 -5.80
C ASP A 438 21.36 -1.12 -5.63
N ALA A 439 20.62 -2.00 -4.96
CA ALA A 439 19.18 -1.88 -4.72
C ALA A 439 18.89 -1.66 -3.22
N SER A 440 17.73 -1.09 -2.93
CA SER A 440 17.25 -0.99 -1.54
C SER A 440 16.57 -2.32 -1.14
N PRO A 441 16.92 -2.93 0.00
CA PRO A 441 16.32 -4.17 0.46
C PRO A 441 14.79 -4.12 0.55
N LEU A 442 14.11 -5.07 -0.11
CA LEU A 442 12.68 -5.25 -0.02
C LEU A 442 12.26 -5.80 1.35
N PRO A 443 11.23 -5.20 2.00
CA PRO A 443 10.68 -5.70 3.26
C PRO A 443 9.78 -6.92 3.01
N PHE A 444 10.38 -8.08 2.73
CA PHE A 444 9.66 -9.30 2.34
C PHE A 444 8.96 -9.96 3.53
N ARG A 445 7.80 -9.41 3.91
CA ARG A 445 6.99 -9.83 5.06
C ARG A 445 5.50 -9.93 4.68
N PRO A 446 4.70 -10.76 5.36
CA PRO A 446 3.29 -11.00 4.96
C PRO A 446 2.37 -9.79 5.07
N ASP A 447 2.80 -8.72 5.74
CA ASP A 447 2.07 -7.46 5.93
C ASP A 447 2.56 -6.32 5.02
N ALA A 448 3.53 -6.58 4.13
CA ALA A 448 4.18 -5.59 3.28
C ALA A 448 4.26 -6.03 1.81
N ALA A 449 3.32 -5.58 0.98
CA ALA A 449 3.42 -5.73 -0.47
C ALA A 449 4.61 -4.93 -1.02
N VAL A 450 5.30 -5.48 -2.02
CA VAL A 450 6.52 -4.90 -2.62
C VAL A 450 6.30 -4.61 -4.10
N SER A 451 6.79 -3.46 -4.60
CA SER A 451 6.79 -3.14 -6.04
C SER A 451 8.14 -3.51 -6.64
N LEU A 452 8.12 -4.29 -7.72
CA LEU A 452 9.29 -4.53 -8.55
C LEU A 452 9.25 -3.57 -9.74
N GLU A 453 10.21 -2.65 -9.83
CA GLU A 453 10.30 -1.70 -10.95
C GLU A 453 10.61 -2.42 -12.28
N PRO A 454 10.37 -1.80 -13.46
CA PRO A 454 10.66 -2.40 -14.76
C PRO A 454 12.11 -2.90 -14.86
N GLY A 455 12.30 -4.18 -15.16
CA GLY A 455 13.63 -4.80 -15.19
C GLY A 455 14.32 -4.97 -13.83
N ALA A 456 13.68 -4.63 -12.71
CA ALA A 456 14.26 -4.83 -11.39
C ALA A 456 14.38 -6.32 -11.05
N VAL A 457 15.51 -6.69 -10.44
CA VAL A 457 15.85 -8.02 -9.96
C VAL A 457 16.20 -7.92 -8.48
N HIS A 458 15.70 -8.83 -7.65
CA HIS A 458 15.98 -8.88 -6.21
C HIS A 458 16.30 -10.30 -5.74
N ILE A 459 17.17 -10.44 -4.74
CA ILE A 459 17.79 -11.68 -4.27
C ILE A 459 17.68 -11.72 -2.74
N LEU A 460 16.80 -12.57 -2.21
CA LEU A 460 16.45 -12.61 -0.78
C LEU A 460 16.84 -13.94 -0.12
N ALA A 461 17.36 -13.92 1.11
CA ALA A 461 17.85 -15.11 1.84
C ALA A 461 17.18 -15.30 3.22
N ALA A 462 17.09 -16.55 3.74
CA ALA A 462 16.35 -16.86 5.00
C ALA A 462 16.89 -18.08 5.81
N ARG A 463 16.46 -18.21 7.10
CA ARG A 463 16.82 -19.28 8.10
C ARG A 463 15.72 -19.58 9.18
N ARG A 464 15.76 -20.72 9.90
CA ARG A 464 14.71 -21.35 10.81
C ARG A 464 14.51 -20.76 12.26
N VAL A 465 13.40 -21.05 13.02
CA VAL A 465 12.89 -20.36 14.29
C VAL A 465 12.24 -21.28 15.42
N ALA A 466 11.91 -20.82 16.69
CA ALA A 466 11.44 -21.57 17.93
C ALA A 466 10.41 -20.87 18.98
N PRO A 467 9.80 -21.51 20.06
CA PRO A 467 8.55 -21.10 20.88
C PRO A 467 8.54 -20.73 22.47
N LEU A 468 7.38 -20.38 23.17
CA LEU A 468 7.17 -19.79 24.60
C LEU A 468 5.76 -19.96 25.42
N GLU A 469 5.58 -19.67 26.77
CA GLU A 469 4.32 -19.79 27.69
C GLU A 469 4.16 -18.93 29.06
N GLN A 470 2.95 -18.70 29.75
CA GLN A 470 2.68 -18.12 31.18
C GLN A 470 1.21 -18.21 31.91
N PRO A 471 0.96 -17.96 33.27
CA PRO A 471 -0.35 -18.13 34.10
C PRO A 471 -0.87 -17.05 35.21
N ARG A 472 -1.94 -17.27 36.09
CA ARG A 472 -2.63 -16.32 37.12
C ARG A 472 -3.49 -16.90 38.37
N PRO A 473 -3.97 -16.12 39.43
CA PRO A 473 -4.72 -16.54 40.70
C PRO A 473 -6.23 -16.08 40.95
N PRO A 474 -6.96 -16.44 42.08
CA PRO A 474 -8.47 -16.32 42.29
C PRO A 474 -9.08 -15.40 43.43
N GLU A 475 -10.42 -15.14 43.44
CA GLU A 475 -11.22 -14.20 44.32
C GLU A 475 -12.58 -14.74 44.93
N GLU A 476 -13.28 -14.00 45.82
CA GLU A 476 -14.59 -14.33 46.48
C GLU A 476 -15.86 -13.78 45.74
N PRO A 477 -17.06 -14.44 45.82
CA PRO A 477 -18.27 -14.06 45.07
C PRO A 477 -19.27 -13.15 45.81
N SER A 478 -19.78 -12.08 45.17
CA SER A 478 -20.75 -11.14 45.77
C SER A 478 -22.24 -11.35 45.40
N GLY A 479 -22.52 -11.94 44.23
CA GLY A 479 -23.90 -12.06 43.70
C GLY A 479 -24.46 -10.81 43.00
N ASP A 480 -23.62 -9.80 42.77
CA ASP A 480 -23.95 -8.63 41.95
C ASP A 480 -24.14 -9.01 40.46
N GLY A 481 -24.79 -8.13 39.69
CA GLY A 481 -24.97 -8.31 38.24
C GLY A 481 -26.07 -9.31 37.85
N ARG A 482 -27.02 -9.60 38.74
CA ARG A 482 -28.13 -10.54 38.45
C ARG A 482 -29.02 -10.10 37.28
N VAL A 483 -29.25 -8.79 37.12
CA VAL A 483 -29.88 -8.27 35.91
C VAL A 483 -28.75 -7.98 34.93
N ILE A 484 -28.68 -8.77 33.86
CA ILE A 484 -27.65 -8.65 32.84
C ILE A 484 -27.91 -7.37 32.04
N ILE A 485 -26.83 -6.63 31.74
CA ILE A 485 -26.83 -5.49 30.83
C ILE A 485 -25.65 -5.70 29.89
N GLU A 486 -25.93 -6.07 28.63
CA GLU A 486 -24.92 -6.30 27.61
C GLU A 486 -25.31 -5.67 26.26
N ALA A 487 -24.44 -5.81 25.25
CA ALA A 487 -24.63 -5.23 23.90
C ALA A 487 -25.07 -3.75 23.89
N VAL A 488 -24.52 -2.96 24.83
CA VAL A 488 -24.82 -1.54 24.98
C VAL A 488 -24.44 -0.79 23.71
N SER A 489 -25.34 0.06 23.22
CA SER A 489 -25.18 0.79 21.98
C SER A 489 -25.79 2.19 22.08
N PRO A 490 -25.15 3.24 21.52
CA PRO A 490 -23.84 3.20 20.89
C PRO A 490 -22.71 3.04 21.91
N GLU A 491 -21.71 2.21 21.61
CA GLU A 491 -20.48 2.08 22.40
C GLU A 491 -19.29 1.94 21.47
N ILE A 492 -18.24 2.75 21.69
CA ILE A 492 -17.07 2.81 20.81
C ILE A 492 -15.82 2.36 21.55
N ASP A 493 -15.16 1.33 21.03
CA ASP A 493 -13.88 0.77 21.53
C ASP A 493 -13.88 0.39 23.02
N GLY A 494 -14.98 -0.17 23.54
CA GLY A 494 -15.09 -0.52 24.96
C GLY A 494 -15.30 0.70 25.87
N GLY A 495 -16.08 1.69 25.40
CA GLY A 495 -16.26 2.99 26.03
C GLY A 495 -15.06 3.94 25.98
N ARG A 496 -13.94 3.54 25.34
CA ARG A 496 -12.71 4.35 25.27
C ARG A 496 -12.82 5.59 24.38
N SER A 497 -13.93 5.80 23.69
CA SER A 497 -14.09 6.94 22.78
C SER A 497 -15.53 7.44 22.78
N ALA A 498 -15.67 8.76 22.76
CA ALA A 498 -16.98 9.39 22.84
C ALA A 498 -17.76 9.26 21.53
N VAL A 499 -19.05 8.96 21.67
CA VAL A 499 -20.04 9.11 20.62
C VAL A 499 -20.22 10.59 20.28
N LYS A 500 -20.65 10.92 19.06
CA LYS A 500 -20.81 12.30 18.58
C LYS A 500 -22.23 12.59 18.15
N ARG A 501 -22.75 13.70 18.65
CA ARG A 501 -24.09 14.22 18.38
C ARG A 501 -24.04 15.74 18.21
N VAL A 502 -25.17 16.39 17.99
CA VAL A 502 -25.31 17.85 18.04
C VAL A 502 -26.36 18.25 19.07
N VAL A 503 -26.26 19.47 19.58
CA VAL A 503 -27.24 20.06 20.50
C VAL A 503 -28.64 20.03 19.87
N GLY A 504 -29.64 19.65 20.67
CA GLY A 504 -31.03 19.46 20.26
C GLY A 504 -31.41 18.01 19.93
N GLU A 505 -30.44 17.13 19.65
CA GLU A 505 -30.70 15.70 19.50
C GLU A 505 -31.09 15.04 20.83
N ARG A 506 -31.76 13.89 20.73
CA ARG A 506 -31.84 12.90 21.80
C ARG A 506 -30.87 11.78 21.49
N LEU A 507 -29.96 11.45 22.41
CA LEU A 507 -29.18 10.22 22.27
C LEU A 507 -30.10 9.05 22.62
N ARG A 508 -30.47 8.24 21.61
CA ARG A 508 -31.03 6.91 21.82
C ARG A 508 -29.90 6.00 22.32
N VAL A 509 -30.12 5.37 23.47
CA VAL A 509 -29.23 4.39 24.08
C VAL A 509 -30.00 3.09 24.19
N GLU A 510 -29.36 2.00 23.82
CA GLU A 510 -29.94 0.67 23.82
C GLU A 510 -29.03 -0.33 24.52
N ALA A 511 -29.60 -1.42 25.02
CA ALA A 511 -28.86 -2.56 25.52
C ALA A 511 -29.75 -3.80 25.50
N ASP A 512 -29.12 -4.97 25.59
CA ASP A 512 -29.79 -6.23 25.83
C ASP A 512 -29.85 -6.38 27.36
N ILE A 513 -31.06 -6.39 27.92
CA ILE A 513 -31.32 -6.34 29.36
C ILE A 513 -32.32 -7.42 29.74
N PHE A 514 -31.86 -8.40 30.52
CA PHE A 514 -32.61 -9.57 30.94
C PHE A 514 -32.15 -10.07 32.32
N THR A 515 -32.86 -11.04 32.89
CA THR A 515 -32.54 -11.65 34.19
C THR A 515 -33.03 -13.10 34.21
N ASP A 516 -32.53 -13.91 35.15
CA ASP A 516 -33.08 -15.24 35.38
C ASP A 516 -34.55 -15.22 35.87
N GLY A 517 -35.30 -16.28 35.57
CA GLY A 517 -36.68 -16.44 36.00
C GLY A 517 -37.70 -15.79 35.06
N HIS A 518 -38.73 -15.16 35.63
CA HIS A 518 -39.89 -14.66 34.87
C HIS A 518 -40.35 -13.26 35.27
N ASP A 519 -39.67 -12.60 36.22
CA ASP A 519 -40.09 -11.33 36.81
C ASP A 519 -40.09 -10.19 35.77
N ILE A 520 -40.87 -9.15 36.05
CA ILE A 520 -40.78 -7.90 35.30
C ILE A 520 -39.56 -7.14 35.77
N ILE A 521 -38.72 -6.74 34.82
CA ILE A 521 -37.61 -5.82 35.03
C ILE A 521 -37.98 -4.42 34.53
N ALA A 522 -37.25 -3.43 35.02
CA ALA A 522 -37.26 -2.07 34.48
C ALA A 522 -35.81 -1.58 34.35
N ALA A 523 -35.59 -0.66 33.43
CA ALA A 523 -34.28 -0.06 33.19
C ALA A 523 -34.39 1.45 32.96
N ALA A 524 -33.30 2.16 33.21
CA ALA A 524 -33.15 3.59 32.95
C ALA A 524 -31.77 3.88 32.37
N VAL A 525 -31.72 4.79 31.40
CA VAL A 525 -30.48 5.42 30.99
C VAL A 525 -30.16 6.53 32.00
N LEU A 526 -28.95 6.49 32.54
CA LEU A 526 -28.38 7.57 33.32
C LEU A 526 -27.68 8.55 32.39
N SER A 527 -27.82 9.85 32.63
CA SER A 527 -27.04 10.89 31.94
C SER A 527 -26.66 12.04 32.87
N ARG A 528 -25.54 12.72 32.58
CA ARG A 528 -25.07 13.95 33.26
C ARG A 528 -24.07 14.68 32.37
N LEU A 529 -23.68 15.92 32.69
CA LEU A 529 -22.43 16.43 32.10
C LEU A 529 -21.22 15.71 32.68
N ALA A 530 -20.17 15.59 31.87
CA ALA A 530 -18.87 15.17 32.36
C ALA A 530 -18.39 16.09 33.49
N GLY A 531 -18.05 15.50 34.64
CA GLY A 531 -17.66 16.23 35.86
C GLY A 531 -18.81 16.65 36.80
N GLU A 532 -20.08 16.56 36.41
CA GLU A 532 -21.21 16.69 37.35
C GLU A 532 -21.32 15.40 38.19
N THR A 533 -21.82 15.50 39.44
CA THR A 533 -21.97 14.33 40.33
C THR A 533 -23.33 13.66 40.18
N GLU A 534 -24.39 14.44 40.04
CA GLU A 534 -25.78 13.97 39.99
C GLU A 534 -26.12 13.34 38.63
N TRP A 535 -26.86 12.22 38.67
CA TRP A 535 -27.34 11.53 37.47
C TRP A 535 -28.81 11.84 37.22
N ARG A 536 -29.10 12.42 36.05
CA ARG A 536 -30.45 12.41 35.46
C ARG A 536 -30.80 10.97 35.07
N ARG A 537 -32.05 10.57 35.35
CA ARG A 537 -32.62 9.28 34.95
C ARG A 537 -33.73 9.50 33.93
N ASP A 538 -33.63 8.84 32.78
CA ASP A 538 -34.71 8.71 31.82
C ASP A 538 -35.04 7.21 31.64
N PRO A 539 -36.32 6.80 31.65
CA PRO A 539 -36.68 5.39 31.58
C PRO A 539 -36.35 4.78 30.21
N MET A 540 -35.99 3.50 30.21
CA MET A 540 -35.92 2.68 29.00
C MET A 540 -37.23 1.91 28.80
N VAL A 541 -37.57 1.63 27.54
CA VAL A 541 -38.70 0.78 27.14
C VAL A 541 -38.18 -0.49 26.47
N PHE A 542 -38.86 -1.60 26.71
CA PHE A 542 -38.66 -2.83 25.96
C PHE A 542 -39.02 -2.61 24.48
N VAL A 543 -38.18 -3.12 23.58
CA VAL A 543 -38.36 -3.04 22.12
C VAL A 543 -38.85 -4.40 21.61
N ASP A 544 -37.95 -5.38 21.58
CA ASP A 544 -38.17 -6.78 21.20
C ASP A 544 -37.01 -7.65 21.73
N ASN A 545 -37.19 -8.97 21.86
CA ASN A 545 -36.11 -9.94 22.19
C ASN A 545 -35.07 -9.45 23.23
N ASP A 546 -35.53 -9.05 24.41
CA ASP A 546 -34.72 -8.49 25.52
C ASP A 546 -33.89 -7.23 25.18
N ARG A 547 -34.10 -6.62 24.02
CA ARG A 547 -33.61 -5.29 23.65
C ARG A 547 -34.43 -4.20 24.35
N TRP A 548 -33.75 -3.27 24.99
CA TRP A 548 -34.35 -2.07 25.59
C TRP A 548 -33.78 -0.82 24.94
N ALA A 549 -34.58 0.23 24.85
CA ALA A 549 -34.17 1.54 24.35
C ALA A 549 -34.64 2.66 25.30
N GLY A 550 -33.73 3.54 25.69
CA GLY A 550 -34.03 4.81 26.36
C GLY A 550 -33.49 5.98 25.55
N HIS A 551 -33.78 7.19 25.99
CA HIS A 551 -33.16 8.38 25.42
C HIS A 551 -33.01 9.51 26.43
N PHE A 552 -32.00 10.35 26.27
CA PHE A 552 -31.87 11.62 26.99
C PHE A 552 -31.56 12.79 26.03
N PRO A 553 -32.02 14.01 26.33
CA PRO A 553 -31.83 15.17 25.45
C PRO A 553 -30.46 15.84 25.66
N LEU A 554 -29.84 16.26 24.55
CA LEU A 554 -28.56 16.96 24.54
C LEU A 554 -28.82 18.48 24.46
N LEU A 555 -28.88 19.12 25.63
CA LEU A 555 -29.42 20.47 25.81
C LEU A 555 -28.41 21.62 25.61
N ARG A 556 -27.10 21.36 25.71
CA ARG A 556 -26.04 22.36 25.58
C ARG A 556 -24.81 21.76 24.91
N ASN A 557 -23.98 22.61 24.30
CA ASN A 557 -22.75 22.18 23.65
C ASN A 557 -21.73 21.75 24.71
N ALA A 558 -21.58 20.45 24.91
CA ALA A 558 -20.86 19.88 26.05
C ALA A 558 -20.59 18.38 25.88
N ARG A 559 -19.71 17.87 26.76
CA ARG A 559 -19.52 16.43 26.98
C ARG A 559 -20.50 15.93 28.04
N TYR A 560 -21.21 14.87 27.70
CA TYR A 560 -22.10 14.14 28.60
C TYR A 560 -21.51 12.76 28.89
N GLU A 561 -21.78 12.27 30.08
CA GLU A 561 -21.53 10.88 30.49
C GLU A 561 -22.87 10.15 30.56
N TYR A 562 -22.89 8.87 30.22
CA TYR A 562 -24.07 8.00 30.35
C TYR A 562 -23.71 6.55 30.69
N THR A 563 -24.67 5.85 31.27
CA THR A 563 -24.62 4.42 31.58
C THR A 563 -26.06 3.91 31.76
N ILE A 564 -26.25 2.64 32.09
CA ILE A 564 -27.58 2.02 32.25
C ILE A 564 -27.69 1.42 33.65
N GLU A 565 -28.82 1.67 34.32
CA GLU A 565 -29.26 0.91 35.50
C GLU A 565 -30.44 0.00 35.10
N ALA A 566 -30.43 -1.25 35.57
CA ALA A 566 -31.54 -2.19 35.40
C ALA A 566 -31.81 -2.95 36.70
N TRP A 567 -33.08 -3.22 37.00
CA TRP A 567 -33.52 -3.81 38.27
C TRP A 567 -34.80 -4.62 38.09
N ARG A 568 -35.11 -5.50 39.06
CA ARG A 568 -36.41 -6.18 39.14
C ARG A 568 -37.47 -5.22 39.68
N ASP A 569 -38.56 -5.03 38.92
CA ASP A 569 -39.74 -4.27 39.32
C ASP A 569 -40.74 -5.22 39.99
N ASP A 570 -40.61 -5.36 41.31
CA ASP A 570 -41.48 -6.22 42.12
C ASP A 570 -42.96 -5.78 42.05
N PHE A 571 -43.26 -4.49 41.92
CA PHE A 571 -44.64 -4.00 41.85
C PHE A 571 -45.33 -4.37 40.53
N SER A 572 -44.65 -4.20 39.39
CA SER A 572 -45.18 -4.65 38.09
C SER A 572 -45.21 -6.18 37.98
N SER A 573 -44.26 -6.87 38.63
CA SER A 573 -44.26 -8.34 38.73
C SER A 573 -45.49 -8.84 39.50
N TRP A 574 -45.77 -8.25 40.66
CA TRP A 574 -46.96 -8.49 41.47
C TRP A 574 -48.24 -8.19 40.68
N LEU A 575 -48.35 -7.01 40.07
CA LEU A 575 -49.55 -6.59 39.32
C LEU A 575 -49.89 -7.54 38.17
N ARG A 576 -48.88 -8.01 37.42
CA ARG A 576 -49.07 -9.01 36.36
C ARG A 576 -49.48 -10.38 36.92
N GLY A 577 -48.98 -10.76 38.09
CA GLY A 577 -49.38 -11.99 38.78
C GLY A 577 -50.83 -11.93 39.29
N LEU A 578 -51.21 -10.79 39.88
CA LEU A 578 -52.55 -10.47 40.33
C LEU A 578 -53.57 -10.54 39.19
N GLU A 579 -53.30 -9.87 38.07
CA GLU A 579 -54.27 -9.79 36.96
C GLU A 579 -54.53 -11.17 36.34
N LYS A 580 -53.49 -12.03 36.22
CA LYS A 580 -53.67 -13.44 35.82
C LYS A 580 -54.60 -14.20 36.77
N LYS A 581 -54.47 -14.01 38.09
CA LYS A 581 -55.34 -14.63 39.10
C LYS A 581 -56.77 -14.08 39.04
N ARG A 582 -56.92 -12.77 38.84
CA ARG A 582 -58.21 -12.06 38.66
C ARG A 582 -58.98 -12.62 37.46
N VAL A 583 -58.34 -12.71 36.29
CA VAL A 583 -58.93 -13.28 35.06
C VAL A 583 -59.27 -14.76 35.23
N ALA A 584 -58.47 -15.52 35.98
CA ALA A 584 -58.73 -16.92 36.28
C ALA A 584 -59.82 -17.16 37.37
N GLY A 585 -60.41 -16.10 37.93
CA GLY A 585 -61.42 -16.21 38.99
C GLY A 585 -60.89 -16.74 40.34
N VAL A 586 -59.56 -16.69 40.54
CA VAL A 586 -58.92 -17.13 41.79
C VAL A 586 -59.11 -16.04 42.86
N PRO A 587 -59.40 -16.38 44.14
CA PRO A 587 -59.47 -15.39 45.21
C PRO A 587 -58.14 -14.65 45.41
N ILE A 588 -58.16 -13.32 45.31
CA ILE A 588 -56.97 -12.42 45.32
C ILE A 588 -56.76 -11.65 46.64
N HIS A 589 -57.29 -12.16 47.75
CA HIS A 589 -57.24 -11.48 49.06
C HIS A 589 -55.80 -11.37 49.61
N LEU A 590 -54.97 -12.41 49.44
CA LEU A 590 -53.58 -12.39 49.90
C LEU A 590 -52.75 -11.41 49.08
N GLU A 591 -52.90 -11.48 47.76
CA GLU A 591 -52.22 -10.65 46.78
C GLU A 591 -52.57 -9.16 46.99
N THR A 592 -53.82 -8.85 47.34
CA THR A 592 -54.20 -7.47 47.69
C THR A 592 -53.44 -6.96 48.92
N ARG A 593 -53.20 -7.82 49.93
CA ARG A 593 -52.37 -7.47 51.10
C ARG A 593 -50.88 -7.31 50.76
N GLU A 594 -50.35 -8.14 49.86
CA GLU A 594 -49.00 -7.97 49.31
C GLU A 594 -48.87 -6.62 48.57
N GLY A 595 -49.91 -6.22 47.84
CA GLY A 595 -50.01 -4.93 47.17
C GLY A 595 -49.93 -3.75 48.15
N VAL A 596 -50.67 -3.79 49.27
CA VAL A 596 -50.59 -2.75 50.31
C VAL A 596 -49.16 -2.60 50.85
N GLU A 597 -48.44 -3.72 51.04
CA GLU A 597 -47.06 -3.67 51.54
C GLU A 597 -46.06 -3.12 50.51
N LEU A 598 -46.31 -3.36 49.21
CA LEU A 598 -45.57 -2.70 48.13
C LEU A 598 -45.84 -1.19 48.11
N VAL A 599 -47.07 -0.74 48.40
CA VAL A 599 -47.38 0.70 48.55
C VAL A 599 -46.68 1.31 49.76
N ARG A 600 -46.60 0.62 50.91
CA ARG A 600 -45.86 1.11 52.08
C ARG A 600 -44.37 1.29 51.77
N ARG A 601 -43.71 0.28 51.20
CA ARG A 601 -42.31 0.40 50.76
C ARG A 601 -42.09 1.54 49.77
N ALA A 602 -43.01 1.73 48.81
CA ALA A 602 -42.95 2.87 47.90
C ALA A 602 -43.14 4.23 48.61
N ALA A 603 -43.97 4.30 49.66
CA ALA A 603 -44.17 5.51 50.44
C ALA A 603 -42.97 5.88 51.32
N ASP A 604 -42.21 4.88 51.79
CA ASP A 604 -40.98 5.05 52.57
C ASP A 604 -39.79 5.48 51.69
N LEU A 605 -39.78 5.07 50.42
CA LEU A 605 -38.75 5.42 49.42
C LEU A 605 -39.05 6.71 48.64
N ALA A 606 -40.26 7.27 48.76
CA ALA A 606 -40.68 8.45 48.02
C ALA A 606 -40.27 9.76 48.70
N ASP A 607 -39.98 10.76 47.87
CA ASP A 607 -39.66 12.13 48.28
C ASP A 607 -40.74 13.16 47.87
N GLY A 608 -40.68 14.35 48.48
CA GLY A 608 -41.46 15.52 48.05
C GLY A 608 -42.99 15.32 48.02
N SER A 609 -43.61 15.73 46.91
CA SER A 609 -45.06 15.62 46.69
C SER A 609 -45.54 14.17 46.62
N ASP A 610 -44.73 13.29 46.04
CA ASP A 610 -45.05 11.87 45.88
C ASP A 610 -45.17 11.19 47.23
N ALA A 611 -44.23 11.48 48.14
CA ALA A 611 -44.24 11.00 49.51
C ALA A 611 -45.51 11.43 50.27
N ALA A 612 -45.98 12.66 50.06
CA ALA A 612 -47.22 13.15 50.66
C ALA A 612 -48.44 12.41 50.09
N THR A 613 -48.51 12.22 48.78
CA THR A 613 -49.62 11.50 48.13
C THR A 613 -49.64 10.02 48.49
N LEU A 614 -48.48 9.34 48.52
CA LEU A 614 -48.36 7.94 48.89
C LEU A 614 -48.67 7.69 50.37
N ARG A 615 -48.24 8.55 51.29
CA ARG A 615 -48.67 8.46 52.70
C ARG A 615 -50.18 8.68 52.86
N GLY A 616 -50.78 9.57 52.07
CA GLY A 616 -52.23 9.73 52.00
C GLY A 616 -52.94 8.47 51.49
N LEU A 617 -52.38 7.81 50.47
CA LEU A 617 -52.87 6.52 49.96
C LEU A 617 -52.76 5.42 51.02
N VAL A 618 -51.62 5.28 51.72
CA VAL A 618 -51.45 4.30 52.82
C VAL A 618 -52.52 4.50 53.89
N GLY A 619 -52.73 5.75 54.36
CA GLY A 619 -53.78 6.05 55.33
C GLY A 619 -55.21 5.75 54.84
N ALA A 620 -55.47 5.88 53.53
CA ALA A 620 -56.75 5.49 52.93
C ALA A 620 -56.89 3.95 52.80
N LEU A 621 -55.80 3.22 52.53
CA LEU A 621 -55.77 1.76 52.48
C LEU A 621 -55.96 1.14 53.87
N ASP A 622 -55.35 1.71 54.90
CA ASP A 622 -55.47 1.26 56.30
C ASP A 622 -56.87 1.49 56.90
N ALA A 623 -57.71 2.30 56.25
CA ALA A 623 -59.11 2.53 56.64
C ALA A 623 -60.11 1.52 56.02
N GLU A 624 -59.68 0.73 55.04
CA GLU A 624 -60.48 -0.31 54.38
C GLU A 624 -60.21 -1.69 55.01
N GLU A 625 -61.09 -2.68 54.78
CA GLU A 625 -60.86 -4.04 55.26
C GLU A 625 -59.61 -4.67 54.58
N PRO A 626 -58.69 -5.32 55.33
CA PRO A 626 -57.49 -5.94 54.76
C PRO A 626 -57.80 -6.97 53.67
N GLY A 627 -57.18 -6.83 52.51
CA GLY A 627 -57.37 -7.72 51.36
C GLY A 627 -58.71 -7.52 50.61
N SER A 628 -59.43 -6.44 50.88
CA SER A 628 -60.72 -6.13 50.23
C SER A 628 -60.58 -5.57 48.81
N PRO A 629 -61.63 -5.69 47.97
CA PRO A 629 -61.66 -5.04 46.65
C PRO A 629 -61.41 -3.52 46.70
N ALA A 630 -61.86 -2.83 47.75
CA ALA A 630 -61.66 -1.40 47.93
C ALA A 630 -60.17 -1.02 48.12
N GLN A 631 -59.38 -1.85 48.82
CA GLN A 631 -57.93 -1.67 48.86
C GLN A 631 -57.31 -1.85 47.47
N LEU A 632 -57.74 -2.87 46.73
CA LEU A 632 -57.20 -3.13 45.39
C LEU A 632 -57.51 -2.00 44.41
N ASP A 633 -58.76 -1.53 44.34
CA ASP A 633 -59.15 -0.48 43.40
C ASP A 633 -58.34 0.82 43.66
N ARG A 634 -58.13 1.19 44.93
CA ARG A 634 -57.25 2.32 45.34
C ARG A 634 -55.78 2.13 44.92
N ILE A 635 -55.25 0.90 44.99
CA ILE A 635 -53.89 0.59 44.51
C ILE A 635 -53.80 0.74 42.99
N LEU A 636 -54.80 0.25 42.26
CA LEU A 636 -54.86 0.32 40.79
C LEU A 636 -55.00 1.76 40.28
N GLU A 637 -55.82 2.59 40.94
CA GLU A 637 -55.95 4.03 40.65
C GLU A 637 -54.63 4.80 40.76
N GLN A 638 -53.69 4.34 41.60
CA GLN A 638 -52.41 5.00 41.87
C GLN A 638 -51.19 4.23 41.33
N ALA A 639 -51.39 3.21 40.49
CA ALA A 639 -50.34 2.28 40.05
C ALA A 639 -49.10 2.96 39.43
N SER A 640 -49.27 4.09 38.73
CA SER A 640 -48.16 4.85 38.14
C SER A 640 -47.32 5.62 39.16
N LEU A 641 -47.95 6.12 40.24
CA LEU A 641 -47.29 6.78 41.37
C LEU A 641 -46.53 5.75 42.23
N ILE A 642 -47.09 4.56 42.41
CA ILE A 642 -46.44 3.47 43.15
C ILE A 642 -45.22 2.96 42.37
N ARG A 643 -45.38 2.62 41.08
CA ARG A 643 -44.28 2.09 40.23
C ARG A 643 -43.08 3.03 40.15
N ARG A 644 -43.27 4.36 40.09
CA ARG A 644 -42.13 5.29 39.97
C ARG A 644 -41.34 5.48 41.28
N ASN A 645 -41.92 5.08 42.42
CA ASN A 645 -41.31 5.14 43.75
C ASN A 645 -41.02 3.75 44.35
N SER A 646 -41.24 2.66 43.62
CA SER A 646 -40.98 1.31 44.12
C SER A 646 -39.49 0.99 44.22
N GLU A 647 -39.17 0.05 45.11
CA GLU A 647 -37.82 -0.46 45.35
C GLU A 647 -37.14 -0.98 44.06
N ARG A 648 -35.85 -0.68 43.89
CA ARG A 648 -35.04 -1.15 42.75
C ARG A 648 -34.25 -2.40 43.11
N VAL A 649 -34.94 -3.54 43.14
CA VAL A 649 -34.39 -4.80 43.67
C VAL A 649 -33.34 -5.39 42.71
N ASN A 650 -32.21 -5.86 43.25
CA ASN A 650 -31.05 -6.38 42.50
C ASN A 650 -30.55 -5.40 41.41
N LEU A 651 -30.50 -4.10 41.71
CA LEU A 651 -30.02 -3.09 40.76
C LEU A 651 -28.61 -3.41 40.26
N SER A 652 -28.53 -3.69 38.96
CA SER A 652 -27.28 -3.84 38.22
C SER A 652 -27.03 -2.54 37.46
N ARG A 653 -25.75 -2.18 37.30
CA ARG A 653 -25.32 -1.04 36.50
C ARG A 653 -24.29 -1.50 35.50
N TYR A 654 -24.36 -1.00 34.27
CA TYR A 654 -23.32 -1.25 33.27
C TYR A 654 -21.98 -0.68 33.79
N PRO A 655 -20.90 -1.48 33.88
CA PRO A 655 -19.68 -1.08 34.59
C PRO A 655 -18.88 0.02 33.86
N VAL A 656 -19.14 0.23 32.57
CA VAL A 656 -18.51 1.29 31.78
C VAL A 656 -19.37 2.56 31.85
N VAL A 657 -18.71 3.69 32.12
CA VAL A 657 -19.30 5.02 31.90
C VAL A 657 -18.92 5.46 30.49
N LEU A 658 -19.93 5.59 29.63
CA LEU A 658 -19.79 5.96 28.23
C LEU A 658 -19.85 7.49 28.08
N GLU A 659 -19.18 8.04 27.06
CA GLU A 659 -19.19 9.47 26.75
C GLU A 659 -19.95 9.77 25.45
N VAL A 660 -20.66 10.90 25.42
CA VAL A 660 -21.15 11.52 24.19
C VAL A 660 -20.77 13.00 24.17
N PHE A 661 -20.22 13.48 23.06
CA PHE A 661 -19.97 14.90 22.82
C PHE A 661 -21.07 15.46 21.92
N ALA A 662 -21.80 16.45 22.45
CA ALA A 662 -22.90 17.11 21.76
C ALA A 662 -22.41 18.44 21.20
N ASP A 663 -21.93 18.45 19.96
CA ASP A 663 -21.39 19.67 19.32
C ASP A 663 -22.48 20.66 18.92
N ARG A 664 -22.10 21.91 18.61
CA ARG A 664 -22.95 22.82 17.82
C ARG A 664 -23.19 22.28 16.40
N LEU A 665 -24.31 22.68 15.78
CA LEU A 665 -24.75 22.15 14.47
C LEU A 665 -23.67 22.23 13.37
N ALA A 666 -22.86 23.31 13.34
CA ALA A 666 -21.79 23.52 12.36
C ALA A 666 -20.79 22.35 12.26
N ALA A 667 -20.58 21.60 13.35
CA ALA A 667 -19.73 20.41 13.34
C ALA A 667 -20.28 19.28 12.46
N ARG A 668 -21.61 19.18 12.30
CA ARG A 668 -22.28 18.23 11.41
C ARG A 668 -22.73 18.84 10.08
N PHE A 669 -23.13 20.09 10.05
CA PHE A 669 -23.65 20.77 8.85
C PHE A 669 -22.98 22.12 8.64
N SER A 670 -22.11 22.20 7.64
CA SER A 670 -21.46 23.44 7.19
C SER A 670 -20.96 23.31 5.75
N ALA A 671 -20.90 24.44 5.04
CA ALA A 671 -20.28 24.59 3.73
C ALA A 671 -18.99 25.42 3.87
N TRP A 672 -17.87 24.88 3.37
CA TRP A 672 -16.53 25.45 3.54
C TRP A 672 -15.98 26.03 2.22
N TYR A 673 -15.36 27.20 2.31
CA TYR A 673 -14.62 27.83 1.22
C TYR A 673 -13.16 28.05 1.63
N GLU A 674 -12.21 27.46 0.93
CA GLU A 674 -10.78 27.62 1.20
C GLU A 674 -10.18 28.71 0.30
N ILE A 675 -9.50 29.69 0.91
CA ILE A 675 -8.79 30.77 0.22
C ILE A 675 -7.39 30.99 0.79
N PHE A 676 -6.50 31.55 -0.03
CA PHE A 676 -5.26 32.16 0.44
C PHE A 676 -5.49 33.67 0.59
N PRO A 677 -5.41 34.25 1.81
CA PRO A 677 -5.56 35.69 2.03
C PRO A 677 -4.65 36.55 1.15
N ARG A 678 -3.41 36.09 0.91
CA ARG A 678 -2.41 36.79 0.09
C ARG A 678 -2.77 37.00 -1.38
N SER A 679 -3.76 36.27 -1.91
CA SER A 679 -4.20 36.39 -3.31
C SER A 679 -5.49 37.20 -3.47
N GLN A 680 -6.08 37.70 -2.37
CA GLN A 680 -7.36 38.41 -2.44
C GLN A 680 -7.24 39.87 -2.91
N SER A 681 -6.02 40.31 -3.23
CA SER A 681 -5.69 41.65 -3.74
C SER A 681 -6.33 41.99 -5.10
N GLY A 682 -6.71 40.97 -5.88
CA GLY A 682 -7.13 41.09 -7.28
C GLY A 682 -6.00 41.36 -8.27
N ASP A 683 -4.74 41.36 -7.83
CA ASP A 683 -3.55 41.63 -8.65
C ASP A 683 -2.46 40.57 -8.37
N PRO A 684 -2.03 39.79 -9.38
CA PRO A 684 -1.04 38.72 -9.18
C PRO A 684 0.37 39.23 -8.82
N ASN A 685 0.58 40.56 -8.79
CA ASN A 685 1.84 41.21 -8.40
C ASN A 685 1.73 41.95 -7.04
N ARG A 686 0.56 41.98 -6.39
CA ARG A 686 0.35 42.62 -5.09
C ARG A 686 -0.07 41.60 -4.05
N HIS A 687 0.69 41.48 -2.96
CA HIS A 687 0.28 40.70 -1.80
C HIS A 687 -1.02 41.27 -1.21
N GLY A 688 -2.01 40.41 -0.98
CA GLY A 688 -3.28 40.76 -0.35
C GLY A 688 -3.15 40.96 1.16
N THR A 689 -4.02 41.78 1.70
CA THR A 689 -4.15 42.12 3.12
C THR A 689 -5.44 41.53 3.70
N PHE A 690 -5.63 41.56 5.02
CA PHE A 690 -6.91 41.21 5.62
C PHE A 690 -8.06 42.13 5.18
N ASP A 691 -7.81 43.41 4.89
CA ASP A 691 -8.83 44.32 4.36
C ASP A 691 -9.23 43.97 2.90
N ASP A 692 -8.31 43.41 2.09
CA ASP A 692 -8.66 42.84 0.77
C ASP A 692 -9.57 41.60 0.91
N VAL A 693 -9.36 40.77 1.94
CA VAL A 693 -10.28 39.66 2.26
C VAL A 693 -11.66 40.20 2.68
N ILE A 694 -11.72 41.26 3.49
CA ILE A 694 -12.99 41.91 3.87
C ILE A 694 -13.76 42.37 2.63
N ALA A 695 -13.08 42.92 1.62
CA ALA A 695 -13.70 43.33 0.36
C ALA A 695 -14.30 42.16 -0.45
N ARG A 696 -13.78 40.93 -0.30
CA ARG A 696 -14.30 39.70 -0.95
C ARG A 696 -15.51 39.09 -0.25
N LEU A 697 -15.72 39.35 1.04
CA LEU A 697 -16.79 38.71 1.84
C LEU A 697 -18.21 38.80 1.24
N PRO A 698 -18.66 39.92 0.60
CA PRO A 698 -19.99 40.00 0.00
C PRO A 698 -20.23 38.97 -1.10
N GLU A 699 -19.22 38.67 -1.92
CA GLU A 699 -19.33 37.67 -3.00
C GLU A 699 -19.28 36.24 -2.45
N ILE A 700 -18.42 35.98 -1.46
CA ILE A 700 -18.32 34.66 -0.81
C ILE A 700 -19.63 34.34 -0.06
N HIS A 701 -20.24 35.33 0.58
CA HIS A 701 -21.57 35.20 1.20
C HIS A 701 -22.65 34.83 0.17
N GLN A 702 -22.63 35.42 -1.04
CA GLN A 702 -23.56 35.06 -2.12
C GLN A 702 -23.42 33.61 -2.57
N LEU A 703 -22.18 33.08 -2.66
CA LEU A 703 -21.92 31.65 -2.93
C LEU A 703 -22.53 30.72 -1.87
N GLY A 704 -22.84 31.24 -0.69
CA GLY A 704 -23.61 30.53 0.34
C GLY A 704 -22.77 29.63 1.23
N PHE A 705 -21.51 29.98 1.47
CA PHE A 705 -20.66 29.29 2.44
C PHE A 705 -20.93 29.76 3.88
N ASP A 706 -20.57 28.90 4.85
CA ASP A 706 -20.71 29.15 6.30
C ASP A 706 -19.34 29.29 6.98
N VAL A 707 -18.30 28.67 6.41
CA VAL A 707 -16.92 28.67 6.94
C VAL A 707 -15.96 29.14 5.86
N LEU A 708 -15.14 30.14 6.20
CA LEU A 708 -14.04 30.63 5.38
C LEU A 708 -12.72 30.12 5.96
N TYR A 709 -12.09 29.17 5.28
CA TYR A 709 -10.86 28.51 5.70
C TYR A 709 -9.64 29.19 5.08
N PHE A 710 -8.70 29.60 5.93
CA PHE A 710 -7.41 30.14 5.52
C PHE A 710 -6.30 29.11 5.74
N THR A 711 -5.44 28.96 4.73
CA THR A 711 -4.09 28.43 4.89
C THR A 711 -3.29 29.26 5.93
N PRO A 712 -2.13 28.80 6.45
CA PRO A 712 -1.42 29.50 7.52
C PRO A 712 -1.17 30.99 7.23
N ILE A 713 -1.44 31.84 8.22
CA ILE A 713 -1.38 33.32 8.14
C ILE A 713 -0.13 33.91 8.81
N HIS A 714 0.86 33.07 9.11
CA HIS A 714 2.04 33.39 9.91
C HIS A 714 3.22 33.87 9.03
N PRO A 715 4.27 34.50 9.59
CA PRO A 715 5.50 34.82 8.87
C PRO A 715 6.09 33.59 8.14
N ILE A 716 6.57 33.77 6.91
CA ILE A 716 7.06 32.68 6.05
C ILE A 716 8.60 32.68 6.00
N GLY A 717 9.21 31.52 6.21
CA GLY A 717 10.66 31.31 6.17
C GLY A 717 11.32 31.78 4.87
N ARG A 718 12.59 32.14 4.95
CA ARG A 718 13.44 32.60 3.84
C ARG A 718 14.50 31.54 3.50
N THR A 719 15.05 30.87 4.50
CA THR A 719 15.95 29.72 4.33
C THR A 719 15.21 28.57 3.62
N ASN A 720 15.83 28.03 2.57
CA ASN A 720 15.27 26.99 1.68
C ASN A 720 13.88 27.29 1.07
N ARG A 721 13.45 28.56 1.05
CA ARG A 721 12.13 28.96 0.53
C ARG A 721 11.91 28.41 -0.89
N LYS A 722 10.75 27.79 -1.08
CA LYS A 722 10.30 27.28 -2.39
C LYS A 722 9.83 28.41 -3.30
N GLY A 723 10.21 28.32 -4.57
CA GLY A 723 9.72 29.22 -5.64
C GLY A 723 8.49 28.67 -6.35
N LYS A 724 7.99 29.43 -7.34
CA LYS A 724 6.84 29.05 -8.18
C LYS A 724 6.91 27.60 -8.68
N ASN A 725 5.75 26.96 -8.84
CA ASN A 725 5.63 25.54 -9.22
C ASN A 725 6.47 24.57 -8.35
N ASN A 726 6.55 24.80 -7.03
CA ASN A 726 7.30 23.96 -6.09
C ASN A 726 8.81 23.87 -6.42
N SER A 727 9.38 24.96 -6.96
CA SER A 727 10.82 25.06 -7.25
C SER A 727 11.65 25.02 -5.97
N LEU A 728 12.72 24.21 -5.94
CA LEU A 728 13.67 24.14 -4.82
C LEU A 728 14.48 25.45 -4.61
N LYS A 729 14.42 26.38 -5.56
CA LYS A 729 15.05 27.69 -5.45
C LYS A 729 14.01 28.78 -5.72
N ALA A 730 13.66 29.53 -4.68
CA ALA A 730 12.98 30.80 -4.82
C ALA A 730 13.84 31.81 -5.60
N ARG A 731 13.18 32.63 -6.41
CA ARG A 731 13.71 33.85 -7.02
C ARG A 731 13.38 35.05 -6.15
N GLU A 732 14.00 36.19 -6.46
CA GLU A 732 13.60 37.47 -5.89
C GLU A 732 12.12 37.74 -6.22
N GLY A 733 11.32 38.07 -5.20
CA GLY A 733 9.87 38.24 -5.32
C GLY A 733 9.02 36.97 -5.11
N ASP A 734 9.62 35.77 -5.00
CA ASP A 734 8.83 34.56 -4.71
C ASP A 734 8.32 34.55 -3.25
N VAL A 735 7.01 34.39 -3.10
CA VAL A 735 6.29 34.48 -1.81
C VAL A 735 6.42 33.25 -0.92
N GLY A 736 6.90 32.12 -1.45
CA GLY A 736 7.12 30.89 -0.67
C GLY A 736 5.86 30.11 -0.35
N SER A 737 6.06 28.96 0.30
CA SER A 737 4.98 28.14 0.87
C SER A 737 4.44 28.79 2.14
N VAL A 738 3.11 28.99 2.21
CA VAL A 738 2.43 29.41 3.46
C VAL A 738 2.67 28.43 4.61
N TYR A 739 2.89 27.15 4.30
CA TYR A 739 3.17 26.10 5.28
C TYR A 739 4.59 26.16 5.87
N ALA A 740 5.48 27.02 5.35
CA ALA A 740 6.82 27.27 5.89
C ALA A 740 6.79 28.30 7.04
N VAL A 741 6.00 27.98 8.08
CA VAL A 741 5.71 28.84 9.23
C VAL A 741 6.96 29.17 10.03
N GLY A 742 7.21 30.46 10.25
CA GLY A 742 8.29 30.97 11.08
C GLY A 742 9.30 31.82 10.31
N ALA A 743 9.62 32.98 10.87
CA ALA A 743 10.70 33.86 10.42
C ALA A 743 11.21 34.69 11.62
N PRO A 744 12.25 35.54 11.48
CA PRO A 744 12.68 36.44 12.56
C PRO A 744 11.58 37.37 13.10
N GLU A 745 10.53 37.62 12.31
CA GLU A 745 9.35 38.41 12.67
C GLU A 745 8.37 37.67 13.60
N GLY A 746 8.43 36.33 13.70
CA GLY A 746 7.57 35.55 14.58
C GLY A 746 7.27 34.12 14.11
N GLY A 747 6.50 33.39 14.92
CA GLY A 747 6.10 32.00 14.70
C GLY A 747 4.58 31.79 14.58
N HIS A 748 4.09 30.65 15.06
CA HIS A 748 2.67 30.25 15.08
C HIS A 748 1.72 31.22 15.83
N GLU A 749 2.25 32.09 16.68
CA GLU A 749 1.49 33.14 17.36
C GLU A 749 1.46 34.46 16.57
N ALA A 750 2.29 34.62 15.54
CA ALA A 750 2.43 35.88 14.80
C ALA A 750 1.59 35.92 13.53
N ILE A 751 1.32 37.12 13.04
CA ILE A 751 0.69 37.39 11.75
C ILE A 751 1.77 37.76 10.73
N HIS A 752 1.64 37.31 9.49
CA HIS A 752 2.55 37.71 8.41
C HIS A 752 2.49 39.23 8.19
N PRO A 753 3.62 39.98 8.21
CA PRO A 753 3.58 41.45 8.18
C PRO A 753 2.84 42.06 6.98
N GLU A 754 2.87 41.39 5.81
CA GLU A 754 2.14 41.83 4.61
C GLU A 754 0.63 41.55 4.63
N LEU A 755 0.13 40.68 5.53
CA LEU A 755 -1.32 40.50 5.75
C LEU A 755 -1.92 41.60 6.62
N GLY A 756 -1.12 42.11 7.57
CA GLY A 756 -1.48 43.18 8.50
C GLY A 756 -1.07 42.88 9.95
N SER A 757 -1.81 43.46 10.87
CA SER A 757 -1.66 43.37 12.33
C SER A 757 -2.81 42.58 12.98
N PHE A 758 -2.71 42.35 14.29
CA PHE A 758 -3.81 41.75 15.07
C PHE A 758 -5.10 42.59 15.06
N ASP A 759 -5.01 43.92 14.95
CA ASP A 759 -6.21 44.76 14.87
C ASP A 759 -6.88 44.64 13.50
N ASP A 760 -6.10 44.43 12.44
CA ASP A 760 -6.62 44.12 11.11
C ASP A 760 -7.28 42.74 11.08
N PHE A 761 -6.68 41.74 11.75
CA PHE A 761 -7.29 40.42 11.91
C PHE A 761 -8.58 40.46 12.75
N ARG A 762 -8.64 41.25 13.83
CA ARG A 762 -9.87 41.47 14.62
C ARG A 762 -10.98 42.12 13.79
N ARG A 763 -10.65 43.09 12.92
CA ARG A 763 -11.62 43.64 11.95
C ARG A 763 -12.16 42.57 11.01
N LEU A 764 -11.29 41.71 10.48
CA LEU A 764 -11.69 40.63 9.58
C LEU A 764 -12.58 39.58 10.28
N ILE A 765 -12.27 39.19 11.52
CA ILE A 765 -13.15 38.31 12.32
C ILE A 765 -14.55 38.95 12.50
N ALA A 766 -14.60 40.23 12.89
CA ALA A 766 -15.86 40.95 13.06
C ALA A 766 -16.66 41.09 11.75
N ALA A 767 -15.97 41.34 10.63
CA ALA A 767 -16.59 41.45 9.31
C ALA A 767 -17.14 40.10 8.82
N SER A 768 -16.39 39.00 8.98
CA SER A 768 -16.84 37.65 8.62
C SER A 768 -18.09 37.25 9.40
N HIS A 769 -18.11 37.49 10.71
CA HIS A 769 -19.29 37.25 11.54
C HIS A 769 -20.50 38.11 11.12
N ALA A 770 -20.30 39.35 10.68
CA ALA A 770 -21.37 40.21 10.17
C ALA A 770 -22.01 39.67 8.87
N TYR A 771 -21.26 38.93 8.05
CA TYR A 771 -21.77 38.18 6.90
C TYR A 771 -22.19 36.73 7.25
N GLY A 772 -22.24 36.36 8.53
CA GLY A 772 -22.65 35.03 8.98
C GLY A 772 -21.65 33.90 8.67
N MET A 773 -20.37 34.23 8.46
CA MET A 773 -19.30 33.27 8.19
C MET A 773 -18.32 33.19 9.36
N GLU A 774 -17.89 31.98 9.70
CA GLU A 774 -16.80 31.75 10.66
C GLU A 774 -15.45 31.60 9.96
N ILE A 775 -14.37 32.04 10.59
CA ILE A 775 -13.02 31.79 10.09
C ILE A 775 -12.49 30.48 10.66
N ALA A 776 -12.02 29.60 9.78
CA ALA A 776 -11.19 28.46 10.13
C ALA A 776 -9.73 28.77 9.82
N LEU A 777 -8.85 28.59 10.80
CA LEU A 777 -7.40 28.69 10.56
C LEU A 777 -6.79 27.31 10.36
N ASP A 778 -5.81 27.25 9.47
CA ASP A 778 -4.87 26.15 9.43
C ASP A 778 -4.02 26.08 10.70
N PHE A 779 -3.83 24.88 11.24
CA PHE A 779 -2.91 24.61 12.33
C PHE A 779 -1.92 23.51 11.93
N ALA A 780 -0.83 23.94 11.28
CA ALA A 780 0.27 23.09 10.84
C ALA A 780 1.42 23.09 11.84
N ILE A 781 1.53 22.04 12.66
CA ILE A 781 2.63 21.90 13.63
C ILE A 781 3.92 21.50 12.90
N GLN A 782 4.68 22.50 12.47
CA GLN A 782 5.99 22.41 11.82
C GLN A 782 6.64 23.79 11.76
N CYS A 783 7.96 23.84 11.60
CA CYS A 783 8.70 25.10 11.62
C CYS A 783 9.52 25.27 10.34
N SER A 784 9.64 26.48 9.80
CA SER A 784 10.73 26.80 8.89
C SER A 784 12.07 26.77 9.64
N PRO A 785 13.22 26.65 8.95
CA PRO A 785 14.54 26.77 9.57
C PRO A 785 14.79 28.14 10.25
N ASP A 786 13.98 29.16 9.94
CA ASP A 786 14.06 30.50 10.51
C ASP A 786 13.10 30.73 11.70
N HIS A 787 12.29 29.73 12.07
CA HIS A 787 11.32 29.85 13.18
C HIS A 787 12.03 30.13 14.52
N PRO A 788 11.55 31.06 15.38
CA PRO A 788 12.21 31.41 16.64
C PRO A 788 12.53 30.22 17.56
N TRP A 789 11.63 29.23 17.64
CA TRP A 789 11.83 27.98 18.40
C TRP A 789 13.11 27.22 18.05
N ILE A 790 13.63 27.29 16.82
CA ILE A 790 14.89 26.61 16.43
C ILE A 790 16.07 27.08 17.31
N LYS A 791 16.02 28.32 17.80
CA LYS A 791 17.03 28.91 18.70
C LYS A 791 16.60 28.96 20.15
N GLN A 792 15.30 29.12 20.42
CA GLN A 792 14.74 29.28 21.76
C GLN A 792 14.51 27.94 22.47
N HIS A 793 14.12 26.92 21.71
CA HIS A 793 13.74 25.58 22.15
C HIS A 793 14.39 24.50 21.28
N PRO A 794 15.73 24.41 21.22
CA PRO A 794 16.41 23.36 20.47
C PRO A 794 15.98 21.96 20.92
N GLU A 795 15.55 21.79 22.17
CA GLU A 795 15.00 20.54 22.72
C GLU A 795 13.66 20.09 22.10
N TRP A 796 13.00 20.92 21.29
CA TRP A 796 11.78 20.56 20.55
C TRP A 796 12.07 20.03 19.14
N PHE A 797 13.33 19.77 18.78
CA PHE A 797 13.72 19.28 17.46
C PHE A 797 14.71 18.12 17.58
N ASP A 798 14.63 17.17 16.64
CA ASP A 798 15.60 16.08 16.54
C ASP A 798 16.83 16.55 15.74
N TRP A 799 17.96 16.70 16.44
CA TRP A 799 19.23 17.17 15.87
C TRP A 799 20.11 15.99 15.46
N ARG A 800 20.52 15.99 14.19
CA ARG A 800 21.46 15.00 13.65
C ARG A 800 22.85 15.21 14.28
N PRO A 801 23.71 14.17 14.30
CA PRO A 801 25.06 14.26 14.89
C PRO A 801 25.99 15.34 14.29
N ASP A 802 25.67 15.86 13.11
CA ASP A 802 26.38 16.96 12.45
C ASP A 802 25.84 18.36 12.81
N GLY A 803 24.86 18.45 13.72
CA GLY A 803 24.24 19.71 14.14
C GLY A 803 23.17 20.24 13.18
N THR A 804 22.68 19.43 12.25
CA THR A 804 21.57 19.80 11.34
C THR A 804 20.24 19.17 11.78
N ILE A 805 19.11 19.77 11.40
CA ILE A 805 17.78 19.17 11.55
C ILE A 805 17.35 18.61 10.19
N LYS A 806 16.72 17.43 10.15
CA LYS A 806 16.16 16.91 8.90
C LYS A 806 14.90 17.69 8.51
N PHE A 807 14.81 18.10 7.24
CA PHE A 807 13.59 18.70 6.71
C PHE A 807 12.41 17.70 6.70
N ALA A 808 11.19 18.23 6.74
CA ALA A 808 9.99 17.39 6.79
C ALA A 808 9.67 16.75 5.43
N GLU A 809 9.09 15.56 5.46
CA GLU A 809 8.67 14.80 4.29
C GLU A 809 7.32 14.14 4.59
N ASN A 810 6.41 14.14 3.61
CA ASN A 810 5.25 13.25 3.57
C ASN A 810 5.33 12.48 2.23
N PRO A 811 6.14 11.40 2.16
CA PRO A 811 6.60 10.82 0.91
C PRO A 811 5.47 10.49 -0.08
N PRO A 812 5.61 10.86 -1.37
CA PRO A 812 6.81 11.37 -2.03
C PRO A 812 7.02 12.89 -1.90
N LYS A 813 6.14 13.63 -1.21
CA LYS A 813 6.29 15.08 -1.02
C LYS A 813 7.45 15.37 -0.07
N LYS A 814 8.42 16.16 -0.54
CA LYS A 814 9.49 16.74 0.27
C LYS A 814 9.19 18.20 0.55
N TYR A 815 9.55 18.65 1.74
CA TYR A 815 9.33 20.01 2.21
C TYR A 815 10.63 20.57 2.78
N GLU A 816 11.58 20.84 1.88
CA GLU A 816 12.92 21.37 2.17
C GLU A 816 12.90 22.71 2.94
N ASP A 817 11.77 23.39 2.91
CA ASP A 817 11.42 24.67 3.55
C ASP A 817 10.91 24.55 5.00
N ILE A 818 10.75 23.33 5.55
CA ILE A 818 10.31 23.08 6.93
C ILE A 818 11.03 21.92 7.62
N VAL A 819 10.95 21.90 8.95
CA VAL A 819 11.39 20.84 9.85
C VAL A 819 10.24 20.45 10.80
N ASN A 820 10.25 19.21 11.29
CA ASN A 820 9.28 18.72 12.27
C ASN A 820 9.75 18.98 13.71
N VAL A 821 8.79 19.12 14.62
CA VAL A 821 9.04 19.13 16.07
C VAL A 821 9.00 17.71 16.65
N GLU A 822 9.76 17.50 17.72
CA GLU A 822 9.81 16.26 18.51
C GLU A 822 8.89 16.38 19.74
N PHE A 823 7.97 15.41 19.90
CA PHE A 823 6.88 15.50 20.87
C PHE A 823 7.15 14.84 22.22
N TYR A 824 8.13 13.95 22.32
CA TYR A 824 8.42 13.19 23.54
C TYR A 824 9.75 13.59 24.14
N ASN A 825 10.84 13.46 23.39
CA ASN A 825 12.18 13.82 23.87
C ASN A 825 12.28 15.34 23.95
N GLY A 826 12.51 15.90 25.15
CA GLY A 826 12.62 17.36 25.35
C GLY A 826 11.30 18.15 25.23
N GLY A 827 10.42 17.78 24.30
CA GLY A 827 9.12 18.40 24.06
C GLY A 827 8.00 18.03 25.04
N LEU A 828 8.06 16.90 25.75
CA LEU A 828 7.07 16.57 26.78
C LEU A 828 7.51 17.11 28.16
N PRO A 829 6.73 17.93 28.87
CA PRO A 829 5.40 18.47 28.52
C PRO A 829 5.41 19.86 27.85
N SER A 830 6.57 20.50 27.69
CA SER A 830 6.70 21.91 27.34
C SER A 830 6.07 22.28 25.97
N LEU A 831 6.41 21.55 24.91
CA LEU A 831 5.85 21.74 23.57
C LEU A 831 4.33 21.48 23.55
N TRP A 832 3.85 20.47 24.28
CA TRP A 832 2.41 20.16 24.33
C TRP A 832 1.62 21.32 24.92
N ILE A 833 2.13 21.90 26.02
CA ILE A 833 1.52 23.07 26.68
C ILE A 833 1.58 24.30 25.76
N GLU A 834 2.69 24.53 25.06
CA GLU A 834 2.83 25.65 24.13
C GLU A 834 1.83 25.56 22.97
N LEU A 835 1.74 24.40 22.30
CA LEU A 835 0.80 24.18 21.20
C LEU A 835 -0.66 24.33 21.65
N ARG A 836 -0.97 23.91 22.87
CA ARG A 836 -2.27 24.14 23.51
C ARG A 836 -2.54 25.63 23.74
N ASN A 837 -1.54 26.39 24.17
CA ASN A 837 -1.66 27.82 24.44
C ASN A 837 -1.83 28.63 23.14
N ILE A 838 -1.13 28.27 22.07
CA ILE A 838 -1.32 28.86 20.73
C ILE A 838 -2.78 28.73 20.30
N LEU A 839 -3.35 27.51 20.36
CA LEU A 839 -4.74 27.25 20.01
C LEU A 839 -5.71 28.06 20.90
N ALA A 840 -5.44 28.14 22.21
CA ALA A 840 -6.22 28.95 23.14
C ALA A 840 -6.15 30.46 22.82
N GLY A 841 -4.99 30.99 22.45
CA GLY A 841 -4.80 32.40 22.06
C GLY A 841 -5.57 32.76 20.78
N TRP A 842 -5.58 31.87 19.78
CA TRP A 842 -6.43 32.06 18.60
C TRP A 842 -7.93 31.96 18.94
N CYS A 843 -8.32 31.15 19.93
CA CYS A 843 -9.67 31.19 20.49
C CYS A 843 -9.99 32.53 21.18
N GLU A 844 -9.07 33.12 21.94
CA GLU A 844 -9.28 34.44 22.55
C GLU A 844 -9.48 35.55 21.50
N LEU A 845 -8.85 35.41 20.32
CA LEU A 845 -9.04 36.29 19.17
C LEU A 845 -10.33 36.03 18.34
N GLY A 846 -11.13 35.03 18.73
CA GLY A 846 -12.44 34.75 18.14
C GLY A 846 -12.47 33.62 17.11
N VAL A 847 -11.36 32.94 16.83
CA VAL A 847 -11.35 31.75 15.97
C VAL A 847 -12.00 30.58 16.71
N ARG A 848 -12.89 29.83 16.05
CA ARG A 848 -13.57 28.64 16.64
C ARG A 848 -13.45 27.39 15.79
N ILE A 849 -12.65 27.42 14.73
CA ILE A 849 -12.49 26.31 13.81
C ILE A 849 -11.01 26.21 13.44
N PHE A 850 -10.45 25.00 13.58
CA PHE A 850 -9.07 24.70 13.22
C PHE A 850 -9.05 23.55 12.23
N ARG A 851 -8.55 23.81 11.00
CA ARG A 851 -8.15 22.75 10.07
C ARG A 851 -6.74 22.34 10.48
N VAL A 852 -6.61 21.18 11.11
CA VAL A 852 -5.29 20.70 11.53
C VAL A 852 -4.64 19.98 10.36
N ASP A 853 -3.45 20.45 9.97
CA ASP A 853 -2.64 19.87 8.90
C ASP A 853 -1.97 18.56 9.35
N ASN A 854 -2.10 17.52 8.51
CA ASN A 854 -1.42 16.24 8.68
C ASN A 854 -1.35 15.70 10.14
N PRO A 855 -2.45 15.71 10.95
CA PRO A 855 -2.39 15.33 12.37
C PRO A 855 -2.00 13.88 12.60
N HIS A 856 -2.09 13.06 11.55
CA HIS A 856 -1.64 11.68 11.54
C HIS A 856 -0.11 11.50 11.59
N THR A 857 0.68 12.57 11.41
CA THR A 857 2.14 12.58 11.62
C THR A 857 2.54 13.03 13.02
N LYS A 858 1.57 13.38 13.88
CA LYS A 858 1.74 13.85 15.26
C LYS A 858 1.15 12.80 16.24
N PRO A 859 1.58 12.74 17.52
CA PRO A 859 1.12 11.70 18.43
C PRO A 859 -0.38 11.74 18.73
N ILE A 860 -1.05 10.60 18.66
CA ILE A 860 -2.48 10.47 18.99
C ILE A 860 -2.78 10.92 20.44
N PRO A 861 -1.99 10.56 21.47
CA PRO A 861 -2.29 10.99 22.84
C PRO A 861 -2.20 12.50 23.07
N PHE A 862 -1.39 13.23 22.27
CA PHE A 862 -1.38 14.69 22.28
C PHE A 862 -2.73 15.24 21.81
N TRP A 863 -3.27 14.71 20.70
CA TRP A 863 -4.57 15.11 20.19
C TRP A 863 -5.73 14.78 21.14
N GLU A 864 -5.70 13.59 21.75
CA GLU A 864 -6.69 13.18 22.77
C GLU A 864 -6.70 14.13 23.97
N TRP A 865 -5.52 14.58 24.41
CA TRP A 865 -5.38 15.52 25.53
C TRP A 865 -5.78 16.96 25.13
N VAL A 866 -5.19 17.52 24.08
CA VAL A 866 -5.35 18.95 23.74
C VAL A 866 -6.77 19.29 23.28
N ILE A 867 -7.44 18.41 22.53
CA ILE A 867 -8.83 18.64 22.10
C ILE A 867 -9.76 18.53 23.31
N ARG A 868 -9.52 17.59 24.23
CA ARG A 868 -10.33 17.45 25.46
C ARG A 868 -10.17 18.66 26.38
N ASP A 869 -8.95 19.18 26.56
CA ASP A 869 -8.69 20.39 27.34
C ASP A 869 -9.34 21.63 26.70
N LEU A 870 -9.10 21.87 25.41
CA LEU A 870 -9.64 23.03 24.72
C LEU A 870 -11.17 23.00 24.65
N ASN A 871 -11.80 21.84 24.41
CA ASN A 871 -13.27 21.74 24.44
C ASN A 871 -13.88 21.83 25.84
N ALA A 872 -13.10 21.75 26.93
CA ALA A 872 -13.61 22.04 28.28
C ALA A 872 -13.76 23.56 28.53
N VAL A 873 -12.95 24.40 27.86
CA VAL A 873 -12.99 25.87 27.95
C VAL A 873 -13.79 26.49 26.80
N TYR A 874 -13.58 25.99 25.59
CA TYR A 874 -14.20 26.39 24.33
C TYR A 874 -14.93 25.20 23.70
N PRO A 875 -16.09 24.77 24.23
CA PRO A 875 -16.83 23.62 23.70
C PRO A 875 -17.33 23.85 22.26
N ASP A 876 -17.38 25.10 21.81
CA ASP A 876 -17.69 25.53 20.44
C ASP A 876 -16.51 25.41 19.46
N ALA A 877 -15.30 25.06 19.91
CA ALA A 877 -14.15 24.83 19.04
C ALA A 877 -14.30 23.52 18.24
N ILE A 878 -14.20 23.63 16.90
CA ILE A 878 -14.26 22.52 15.94
C ILE A 878 -12.87 22.23 15.39
N PHE A 879 -12.40 20.99 15.54
CA PHE A 879 -11.17 20.51 14.91
C PHE A 879 -11.51 19.63 13.70
N LEU A 880 -10.98 20.00 12.52
CA LEU A 880 -11.05 19.24 11.29
C LEU A 880 -9.70 18.54 11.06
N ALA A 881 -9.69 17.21 11.06
CA ALA A 881 -8.49 16.42 10.77
C ALA A 881 -8.23 16.32 9.26
N GLU A 882 -7.15 16.91 8.75
CA GLU A 882 -6.66 16.63 7.40
C GLU A 882 -5.80 15.36 7.38
N ALA A 883 -6.49 14.21 7.38
CA ALA A 883 -5.86 12.91 7.52
C ALA A 883 -6.02 12.06 6.26
N PHE A 884 -5.34 12.40 5.16
CA PHE A 884 -5.26 11.53 3.97
C PHE A 884 -4.28 10.37 4.19
N THR A 885 -4.63 9.47 5.10
CA THR A 885 -3.79 8.37 5.58
C THR A 885 -4.57 7.05 5.55
N ARG A 886 -4.08 5.96 6.17
CA ARG A 886 -4.77 4.66 6.21
C ARG A 886 -6.06 4.70 7.05
N PRO A 887 -7.11 3.91 6.73
CA PRO A 887 -8.44 4.07 7.34
C PRO A 887 -8.46 3.96 8.87
N LYS A 888 -7.64 3.06 9.45
CA LYS A 888 -7.55 2.87 10.91
C LYS A 888 -7.07 4.15 11.63
N MET A 889 -6.12 4.88 11.04
CA MET A 889 -5.61 6.12 11.61
C MET A 889 -6.65 7.25 11.49
N MET A 890 -7.33 7.36 10.35
CA MET A 890 -8.44 8.32 10.17
C MET A 890 -9.56 8.10 11.19
N LYS A 891 -10.00 6.84 11.35
CA LYS A 891 -11.00 6.45 12.35
C LYS A 891 -10.53 6.75 13.77
N LYS A 892 -9.26 6.48 14.10
CA LYS A 892 -8.72 6.77 15.43
C LYS A 892 -8.59 8.27 15.72
N LEU A 893 -8.21 9.10 14.76
CA LEU A 893 -8.18 10.56 14.93
C LEU A 893 -9.58 11.12 15.19
N ALA A 894 -10.60 10.68 14.42
CA ALA A 894 -11.97 11.05 14.73
C ALA A 894 -12.36 10.63 16.17
N LYS A 895 -12.07 9.40 16.58
CA LYS A 895 -12.30 8.92 17.95
C LYS A 895 -11.51 9.67 19.03
N ALA A 896 -10.35 10.23 18.71
CA ALA A 896 -9.51 11.01 19.62
C ALA A 896 -10.12 12.37 20.02
N GLY A 897 -11.04 12.91 19.20
CA GLY A 897 -11.78 14.12 19.53
C GLY A 897 -12.28 14.89 18.31
N TYR A 898 -11.50 14.88 17.21
CA TYR A 898 -11.72 15.66 16.00
C TYR A 898 -13.18 15.69 15.52
N GLN A 899 -13.82 16.85 15.64
CA GLN A 899 -15.22 17.07 15.31
C GLN A 899 -15.56 16.70 13.87
N GLN A 900 -14.64 16.94 12.95
CA GLN A 900 -14.74 16.63 11.52
C GLN A 900 -13.46 15.94 11.01
N SER A 901 -13.54 15.31 9.84
CA SER A 901 -12.40 14.68 9.20
C SER A 901 -12.50 14.76 7.68
N TYR A 902 -11.38 15.10 7.02
CA TYR A 902 -11.22 14.90 5.57
C TYR A 902 -11.32 13.41 5.22
N THR A 903 -11.70 13.12 3.97
CA THR A 903 -12.17 11.80 3.55
C THR A 903 -11.56 11.38 2.22
N TYR A 904 -11.76 10.12 1.82
CA TYR A 904 -11.34 9.65 0.49
C TYR A 904 -12.25 10.09 -0.66
N PHE A 905 -13.17 11.04 -0.45
CA PHE A 905 -14.21 11.40 -1.41
C PHE A 905 -13.66 11.68 -2.82
N THR A 906 -12.57 12.45 -2.94
CA THR A 906 -11.87 12.79 -4.19
C THR A 906 -11.44 11.56 -5.01
N TRP A 907 -11.10 10.46 -4.34
CA TRP A 907 -10.72 9.17 -4.94
C TRP A 907 -11.85 8.12 -4.90
N ARG A 908 -13.12 8.55 -4.81
CA ARG A 908 -14.31 7.71 -5.01
C ARG A 908 -15.14 8.34 -6.12
N ASN A 909 -15.14 7.74 -7.30
CA ASN A 909 -15.69 8.31 -8.54
C ASN A 909 -16.72 7.39 -9.21
N THR A 910 -16.62 6.07 -9.04
CA THR A 910 -17.62 5.14 -9.57
C THR A 910 -18.84 5.01 -8.65
N LYS A 911 -19.97 4.54 -9.20
CA LYS A 911 -21.20 4.28 -8.43
C LYS A 911 -20.97 3.32 -7.26
N ALA A 912 -20.20 2.25 -7.50
CA ALA A 912 -19.85 1.26 -6.47
C ALA A 912 -18.99 1.89 -5.36
N GLU A 913 -17.93 2.63 -5.73
CA GLU A 913 -17.06 3.34 -4.79
C GLU A 913 -17.80 4.36 -3.92
N LEU A 914 -18.65 5.19 -4.54
CA LEU A 914 -19.43 6.22 -3.85
C LEU A 914 -20.48 5.59 -2.92
N THR A 915 -21.18 4.56 -3.39
CA THR A 915 -22.18 3.83 -2.59
C THR A 915 -21.52 3.16 -1.38
N ALA A 916 -20.47 2.37 -1.59
CA ALA A 916 -19.78 1.65 -0.53
C ALA A 916 -19.19 2.61 0.50
N TYR A 917 -18.56 3.72 0.08
CA TYR A 917 -17.93 4.67 1.00
C TYR A 917 -18.96 5.52 1.76
N ALA A 918 -20.05 5.95 1.11
CA ALA A 918 -21.12 6.65 1.80
C ALA A 918 -21.82 5.76 2.84
N LEU A 919 -22.03 4.48 2.54
CA LEU A 919 -22.59 3.51 3.50
C LEU A 919 -21.60 3.17 4.63
N GLU A 920 -20.29 3.06 4.36
CA GLU A 920 -19.27 2.92 5.41
C GLU A 920 -19.34 4.09 6.38
N LEU A 921 -19.38 5.32 5.85
CA LEU A 921 -19.46 6.54 6.65
C LEU A 921 -20.77 6.62 7.45
N ALA A 922 -21.91 6.36 6.81
CA ALA A 922 -23.24 6.48 7.41
C ALA A 922 -23.58 5.38 8.45
N GLY A 923 -22.89 4.23 8.39
CA GLY A 923 -23.04 3.14 9.36
C GLY A 923 -22.40 3.44 10.72
N GLU A 924 -21.82 2.42 11.38
CA GLU A 924 -21.18 2.53 12.70
C GLU A 924 -20.14 3.67 12.78
N MET A 925 -19.45 3.96 11.69
CA MET A 925 -18.48 5.05 11.61
C MET A 925 -19.12 6.42 11.90
N GLY A 926 -20.39 6.61 11.53
CA GLY A 926 -21.14 7.84 11.73
C GLY A 926 -21.42 8.19 13.19
N GLU A 927 -21.19 7.26 14.11
CA GLU A 927 -21.27 7.50 15.55
C GLU A 927 -20.12 8.35 16.09
N TYR A 928 -18.97 8.41 15.41
CA TYR A 928 -17.79 9.15 15.86
C TYR A 928 -17.08 9.96 14.76
N TYR A 929 -17.46 9.78 13.50
CA TYR A 929 -16.78 10.37 12.34
C TYR A 929 -17.75 11.28 11.56
N ARG A 930 -17.39 12.55 11.36
CA ARG A 930 -18.18 13.48 10.53
C ARG A 930 -17.39 13.81 9.26
N PRO A 931 -17.83 13.32 8.08
CA PRO A 931 -17.07 13.48 6.85
C PRO A 931 -17.14 14.92 6.32
N ASN A 932 -15.99 15.57 6.16
CA ASN A 932 -15.90 16.79 5.37
C ASN A 932 -15.51 16.42 3.93
N PHE A 933 -16.45 16.59 3.00
CA PHE A 933 -16.27 16.30 1.58
C PHE A 933 -15.78 17.56 0.84
N PHE A 934 -14.49 17.86 0.96
CA PHE A 934 -13.85 18.78 0.02
C PHE A 934 -13.82 18.16 -1.39
N ALA A 935 -14.33 18.89 -2.40
CA ALA A 935 -14.36 18.42 -3.78
C ALA A 935 -12.99 18.56 -4.49
N ASN A 936 -12.16 19.48 -4.00
CA ASN A 936 -10.76 19.73 -4.34
C ASN A 936 -10.07 20.37 -3.11
N THR A 937 -8.74 20.39 -3.08
CA THR A 937 -7.93 21.18 -2.13
C THR A 937 -6.70 21.75 -2.87
N PRO A 938 -5.90 22.68 -2.33
CA PRO A 938 -4.70 23.19 -3.00
C PRO A 938 -3.67 22.10 -3.36
N ASP A 939 -3.72 20.97 -2.66
CA ASP A 939 -2.90 19.76 -2.85
C ASP A 939 -3.56 18.67 -3.70
N ILE A 940 -4.88 18.78 -3.97
CA ILE A 940 -5.68 17.76 -4.65
C ILE A 940 -6.58 18.42 -5.70
N ASN A 941 -6.09 18.42 -6.94
CA ASN A 941 -6.82 18.52 -8.20
C ASN A 941 -7.14 17.09 -8.69
N PRO A 942 -8.31 16.51 -8.33
CA PRO A 942 -8.60 15.10 -8.57
C PRO A 942 -8.55 14.75 -10.06
N VAL A 943 -7.96 13.61 -10.42
CA VAL A 943 -7.80 13.17 -11.83
C VAL A 943 -9.12 13.19 -12.62
N TYR A 944 -10.25 12.91 -11.97
CA TYR A 944 -11.59 13.01 -12.57
C TYR A 944 -11.87 14.43 -13.13
N LEU A 945 -11.56 15.48 -12.36
CA LEU A 945 -11.82 16.88 -12.76
C LEU A 945 -10.92 17.36 -13.90
N GLN A 946 -9.67 16.88 -13.94
CA GLN A 946 -8.64 17.27 -14.93
C GLN A 946 -9.10 17.10 -16.38
N THR A 947 -9.99 16.15 -16.67
CA THR A 947 -10.42 15.81 -18.04
C THR A 947 -11.94 15.73 -18.23
N SER A 948 -12.74 16.03 -17.21
CA SER A 948 -14.21 16.02 -17.28
C SER A 948 -14.83 17.32 -17.78
N GLY A 949 -14.08 18.43 -17.71
CA GLY A 949 -14.61 19.78 -17.95
C GLY A 949 -15.75 20.16 -17.00
N ARG A 950 -16.49 21.22 -17.34
CA ARG A 950 -17.58 21.80 -16.54
C ARG A 950 -18.60 20.77 -15.99
N PRO A 951 -19.07 19.75 -16.75
CA PRO A 951 -20.00 18.75 -16.21
C PRO A 951 -19.45 17.99 -15.01
N GLY A 952 -18.15 17.67 -15.00
CA GLY A 952 -17.54 16.98 -13.86
C GLY A 952 -17.49 17.82 -12.59
N PHE A 953 -17.24 19.13 -12.68
CA PHE A 953 -17.31 20.02 -11.51
C PHE A 953 -18.74 20.12 -10.95
N ILE A 954 -19.76 20.16 -11.83
CA ILE A 954 -21.17 20.06 -11.44
C ILE A 954 -21.46 18.75 -10.71
N VAL A 955 -21.00 17.62 -11.26
CA VAL A 955 -21.16 16.28 -10.66
C VAL A 955 -20.48 16.18 -9.29
N ARG A 956 -19.19 16.52 -9.20
CA ARG A 956 -18.41 16.43 -7.94
C ARG A 956 -18.92 17.40 -6.88
N GLY A 957 -19.25 18.64 -7.25
CA GLY A 957 -19.83 19.61 -6.34
C GLY A 957 -21.18 19.14 -5.79
N THR A 958 -22.05 18.60 -6.66
CA THR A 958 -23.36 18.07 -6.24
C THR A 958 -23.21 16.86 -5.31
N LEU A 959 -22.35 15.89 -5.66
CA LEU A 959 -22.08 14.73 -4.82
C LEU A 959 -21.52 15.13 -3.45
N ALA A 960 -20.57 16.07 -3.40
CA ALA A 960 -19.99 16.58 -2.16
C ALA A 960 -21.08 17.20 -1.25
N ALA A 961 -21.87 18.09 -1.85
CA ALA A 961 -22.91 18.88 -1.21
C ALA A 961 -24.17 18.07 -0.79
N THR A 962 -24.38 16.86 -1.34
CA THR A 962 -25.62 16.08 -1.11
C THR A 962 -25.41 14.63 -0.64
N LEU A 963 -24.18 14.10 -0.64
CA LEU A 963 -23.84 12.88 0.11
C LEU A 963 -23.35 13.21 1.53
N SER A 964 -22.59 14.30 1.73
CA SER A 964 -22.21 14.75 3.08
C SER A 964 -23.00 15.96 3.55
N SER A 965 -23.22 16.03 4.86
CA SER A 965 -23.71 17.23 5.54
C SER A 965 -22.60 18.27 5.76
N VAL A 966 -21.32 17.90 5.73
CA VAL A 966 -20.19 18.86 5.64
C VAL A 966 -19.45 18.70 4.31
N TYR A 967 -19.27 19.79 3.58
CA TYR A 967 -18.51 19.78 2.32
C TYR A 967 -17.73 21.08 2.14
N GLY A 968 -16.74 21.07 1.25
CA GLY A 968 -15.98 22.27 0.91
C GLY A 968 -15.51 22.31 -0.53
N ILE A 969 -15.06 23.49 -0.95
CA ILE A 969 -14.30 23.70 -2.18
C ILE A 969 -13.14 24.69 -1.93
N TYR A 970 -12.08 24.54 -2.71
CA TYR A 970 -10.97 25.48 -2.78
C TYR A 970 -11.15 26.44 -3.97
N ASN A 971 -10.89 27.73 -3.74
CA ASN A 971 -11.05 28.85 -4.68
C ASN A 971 -10.55 28.52 -6.09
N GLY A 972 -11.38 28.77 -7.11
CA GLY A 972 -11.13 28.38 -8.49
C GLY A 972 -11.84 27.08 -8.92
N PHE A 973 -12.36 26.27 -7.98
CA PHE A 973 -13.27 25.15 -8.31
C PHE A 973 -14.51 25.64 -9.05
N GLU A 974 -15.09 26.76 -8.59
CA GLU A 974 -16.25 27.40 -9.19
C GLU A 974 -15.96 27.93 -10.61
N LEU A 975 -14.69 28.16 -10.95
CA LEU A 975 -14.23 28.53 -12.29
C LEU A 975 -13.84 27.32 -13.15
N CYS A 976 -13.99 26.11 -12.61
CA CYS A 976 -13.54 24.85 -13.20
C CYS A 976 -12.02 24.83 -13.48
N GLU A 977 -11.19 25.39 -12.59
CA GLU A 977 -9.73 25.20 -12.69
C GLU A 977 -9.38 23.73 -12.50
N ALA A 978 -8.77 23.16 -13.55
CA ALA A 978 -8.47 21.73 -13.62
C ALA A 978 -7.06 21.44 -14.16
N ALA A 979 -6.29 22.46 -14.55
CA ALA A 979 -4.97 22.32 -15.15
C ALA A 979 -3.99 21.68 -14.14
N PRO A 980 -3.49 20.45 -14.39
CA PRO A 980 -2.59 19.77 -13.48
C PRO A 980 -1.13 20.04 -13.86
N VAL A 981 -0.23 19.90 -12.90
CA VAL A 981 1.14 19.51 -13.24
C VAL A 981 1.04 18.12 -13.90
N PRO A 982 1.53 17.90 -15.14
CA PRO A 982 1.26 16.68 -15.89
C PRO A 982 1.55 15.40 -15.09
N GLY A 983 0.55 14.51 -15.03
CA GLY A 983 0.62 13.24 -14.29
C GLY A 983 0.52 13.35 -12.75
N LYS A 984 0.14 14.52 -12.21
CA LYS A 984 -0.03 14.73 -10.76
C LYS A 984 -1.44 15.24 -10.43
N GLU A 985 -1.82 15.12 -9.16
CA GLU A 985 -2.99 15.81 -8.59
C GLU A 985 -2.64 17.21 -8.05
N GLU A 986 -1.44 17.72 -8.32
CA GLU A 986 -1.08 19.12 -8.01
C GLU A 986 -1.58 20.05 -9.13
N TYR A 987 -2.10 21.22 -8.75
CA TYR A 987 -2.42 22.30 -9.70
C TYR A 987 -1.15 22.82 -10.40
N LEU A 988 -1.25 23.07 -11.70
CA LEU A 988 -0.26 23.89 -12.41
C LEU A 988 -0.32 25.33 -11.88
N ASP A 989 0.84 25.98 -11.76
CA ASP A 989 0.99 27.34 -11.21
C ASP A 989 0.30 27.46 -9.83
N SER A 990 0.55 26.47 -8.95
CA SER A 990 -0.16 26.32 -7.67
C SER A 990 0.02 27.54 -6.76
N GLU A 991 -1.11 28.06 -6.26
CA GLU A 991 -1.20 29.19 -5.33
C GLU A 991 -0.42 28.98 -4.02
N LYS A 992 -0.10 27.73 -3.67
CA LYS A 992 0.85 27.43 -2.59
C LYS A 992 2.20 28.11 -2.75
N TYR A 993 2.63 28.44 -3.96
CA TYR A 993 3.96 29.00 -4.25
C TYR A 993 3.93 30.36 -4.95
N GLU A 994 2.76 30.88 -5.31
CA GLU A 994 2.60 32.18 -5.98
C GLU A 994 1.29 32.88 -5.64
N LEU A 995 1.21 34.18 -5.94
CA LEU A 995 -0.02 34.95 -5.86
C LEU A 995 -0.87 34.69 -7.10
N LYS A 996 -2.17 34.48 -6.91
CA LYS A 996 -3.16 34.37 -7.99
C LYS A 996 -4.13 35.55 -8.00
N ALA A 997 -4.70 35.80 -9.17
CA ALA A 997 -5.86 36.67 -9.34
C ALA A 997 -6.75 36.03 -10.43
N TRP A 998 -8.07 36.14 -10.27
CA TRP A 998 -9.04 35.46 -11.12
C TRP A 998 -10.06 36.43 -11.70
N ASP A 999 -10.44 36.17 -12.95
CA ASP A 999 -11.70 36.64 -13.51
C ASP A 999 -12.82 35.70 -13.04
N TYR A 1000 -13.54 36.11 -11.98
CA TYR A 1000 -14.63 35.32 -11.41
C TYR A 1000 -15.88 35.27 -12.30
N ASP A 1001 -15.98 36.14 -13.31
CA ASP A 1001 -17.09 36.16 -14.28
C ASP A 1001 -16.75 35.40 -15.58
N ARG A 1002 -15.57 34.76 -15.64
CA ARG A 1002 -15.12 33.97 -16.80
C ARG A 1002 -16.21 33.02 -17.32
N PRO A 1003 -16.51 33.02 -18.64
CA PRO A 1003 -17.48 32.11 -19.23
C PRO A 1003 -17.20 30.63 -18.92
N GLY A 1004 -18.26 29.87 -18.66
CA GLY A 1004 -18.15 28.43 -18.35
C GLY A 1004 -18.00 28.10 -16.86
N ASN A 1005 -17.97 29.11 -15.97
CA ASN A 1005 -18.01 28.89 -14.52
C ASN A 1005 -19.31 28.18 -14.06
N ILE A 1006 -19.32 27.80 -12.78
CA ILE A 1006 -20.43 27.10 -12.10
C ILE A 1006 -20.91 27.82 -10.83
N ARG A 1007 -20.63 29.12 -10.68
CA ARG A 1007 -21.00 29.91 -9.48
C ARG A 1007 -22.50 29.79 -9.17
N ASP A 1008 -23.36 29.97 -10.18
CA ASP A 1008 -24.82 29.78 -10.04
C ASP A 1008 -25.22 28.39 -9.53
N HIS A 1009 -24.46 27.34 -9.90
CA HIS A 1009 -24.72 25.98 -9.42
C HIS A 1009 -24.33 25.83 -7.95
N VAL A 1010 -23.18 26.40 -7.54
CA VAL A 1010 -22.74 26.43 -6.13
C VAL A 1010 -23.74 27.21 -5.27
N ILE A 1011 -24.19 28.40 -5.71
CA ILE A 1011 -25.22 29.20 -5.04
C ILE A 1011 -26.51 28.38 -4.85
N LYS A 1012 -26.98 27.71 -5.91
CA LYS A 1012 -28.16 26.83 -5.84
C LYS A 1012 -27.95 25.65 -4.89
N LEU A 1013 -26.82 24.96 -4.94
CA LEU A 1013 -26.51 23.82 -4.05
C LEU A 1013 -26.52 24.24 -2.57
N ASN A 1014 -25.86 25.35 -2.23
CA ASN A 1014 -25.83 25.84 -0.85
C ASN A 1014 -27.20 26.30 -0.36
N ARG A 1015 -27.99 26.94 -1.21
CA ARG A 1015 -29.40 27.24 -0.90
C ARG A 1015 -30.21 25.96 -0.68
N ILE A 1016 -30.10 24.96 -1.57
CA ILE A 1016 -30.78 23.67 -1.45
C ILE A 1016 -30.44 22.98 -0.13
N ARG A 1017 -29.16 22.99 0.27
CA ARG A 1017 -28.69 22.46 1.55
C ARG A 1017 -29.32 23.17 2.75
N ARG A 1018 -29.36 24.49 2.75
CA ARG A 1018 -29.97 25.30 3.82
C ARG A 1018 -31.49 25.13 3.88
N ASP A 1019 -32.17 25.04 2.73
CA ASP A 1019 -33.63 24.95 2.62
C ASP A 1019 -34.19 23.52 2.87
N ASN A 1020 -33.35 22.49 3.07
CA ASN A 1020 -33.77 21.08 3.19
C ASN A 1020 -33.01 20.31 4.30
N PRO A 1021 -33.61 20.17 5.51
CA PRO A 1021 -32.99 19.50 6.66
C PRO A 1021 -32.54 18.05 6.45
N ALA A 1022 -33.06 17.35 5.44
CA ALA A 1022 -32.59 16.02 5.07
C ALA A 1022 -31.09 15.99 4.72
N LEU A 1023 -30.50 17.12 4.30
CA LEU A 1023 -29.07 17.23 4.00
C LEU A 1023 -28.21 17.55 5.22
N TRP A 1024 -28.80 17.82 6.38
CA TRP A 1024 -28.08 18.25 7.59
C TRP A 1024 -27.44 17.09 8.38
N ASP A 1025 -27.73 15.84 8.00
CA ASP A 1025 -27.14 14.65 8.64
C ASP A 1025 -26.81 13.58 7.61
N PHE A 1026 -25.52 13.36 7.31
CA PHE A 1026 -25.06 12.38 6.32
C PHE A 1026 -25.49 10.93 6.60
N ARG A 1027 -25.89 10.58 7.83
CA ARG A 1027 -26.24 9.21 8.23
C ARG A 1027 -27.57 8.74 7.63
N ASN A 1028 -28.43 9.66 7.19
CA ASN A 1028 -29.77 9.35 6.66
C ASN A 1028 -29.81 9.02 5.15
N VAL A 1029 -28.68 8.57 4.58
CA VAL A 1029 -28.58 8.23 3.16
C VAL A 1029 -29.04 6.80 2.89
N SER A 1030 -29.85 6.63 1.85
CA SER A 1030 -30.30 5.34 1.34
C SER A 1030 -30.13 5.27 -0.17
N PHE A 1031 -29.51 4.22 -0.70
CA PHE A 1031 -29.26 4.07 -2.13
C PHE A 1031 -30.38 3.26 -2.79
N THR A 1032 -30.87 3.77 -3.93
CA THR A 1032 -32.02 3.20 -4.66
C THR A 1032 -31.57 2.55 -5.96
N GLN A 1033 -32.40 1.66 -6.51
CA GLN A 1033 -32.10 1.03 -7.80
C GLN A 1033 -32.12 2.03 -8.95
N ALA A 1034 -31.04 2.01 -9.73
CA ALA A 1034 -30.90 2.67 -11.03
C ALA A 1034 -30.16 1.70 -11.96
N GLY A 1035 -30.81 1.26 -13.04
CA GLY A 1035 -30.36 0.20 -13.94
C GLY A 1035 -29.23 0.58 -14.91
N ASN A 1036 -28.35 1.50 -14.53
CA ASN A 1036 -27.15 1.90 -15.26
C ASN A 1036 -26.06 2.23 -14.23
N ASP A 1037 -24.83 1.74 -14.42
CA ASP A 1037 -23.73 1.96 -13.47
C ASP A 1037 -23.06 3.33 -13.57
N GLN A 1038 -23.35 4.09 -14.63
CA GLN A 1038 -23.02 5.50 -14.73
C GLN A 1038 -24.08 6.41 -14.08
N ILE A 1039 -25.22 5.88 -13.60
CA ILE A 1039 -26.21 6.67 -12.86
C ILE A 1039 -26.28 6.20 -11.41
N LEU A 1040 -25.87 7.09 -10.50
CA LEU A 1040 -26.03 6.94 -9.06
C LEU A 1040 -27.36 7.57 -8.64
N ALA A 1041 -28.16 6.86 -7.84
CA ALA A 1041 -29.44 7.33 -7.32
C ALA A 1041 -29.53 7.06 -5.81
N TYR A 1042 -29.92 8.07 -5.03
CA TYR A 1042 -30.05 7.98 -3.58
C TYR A 1042 -31.08 8.94 -3.01
N VAL A 1043 -31.53 8.61 -1.81
CA VAL A 1043 -32.50 9.34 -1.01
C VAL A 1043 -31.82 9.88 0.24
N ARG A 1044 -32.24 11.08 0.65
CA ARG A 1044 -31.92 11.71 1.93
C ARG A 1044 -33.24 12.06 2.61
N THR A 1045 -33.46 11.58 3.84
CA THR A 1045 -34.78 11.66 4.50
C THR A 1045 -34.64 12.12 5.96
N THR A 1046 -35.41 13.10 6.40
CA THR A 1046 -35.53 13.43 7.84
C THR A 1046 -36.17 12.27 8.61
N PRO A 1047 -35.89 12.09 9.92
CA PRO A 1047 -36.49 11.00 10.71
C PRO A 1047 -38.03 10.95 10.66
N ASP A 1048 -38.69 12.12 10.67
CA ASP A 1048 -40.14 12.27 10.58
C ASP A 1048 -40.69 12.21 9.13
N ARG A 1049 -39.79 12.12 8.13
CA ARG A 1049 -40.05 12.04 6.68
C ARG A 1049 -40.86 13.21 6.10
N ASP A 1050 -40.80 14.36 6.76
CA ASP A 1050 -41.38 15.64 6.31
C ASP A 1050 -40.53 16.34 5.23
N ASN A 1051 -39.24 16.00 5.14
CA ASN A 1051 -38.34 16.42 4.08
C ASN A 1051 -37.63 15.19 3.50
N VAL A 1052 -37.96 14.87 2.24
CA VAL A 1052 -37.39 13.76 1.48
C VAL A 1052 -36.81 14.31 0.18
N LEU A 1053 -35.51 14.13 -0.02
CA LEU A 1053 -34.83 14.45 -1.27
C LEU A 1053 -34.43 13.17 -2.00
N PHE A 1054 -34.63 13.16 -3.30
CA PHE A 1054 -34.15 12.14 -4.22
C PHE A 1054 -33.16 12.76 -5.20
N VAL A 1055 -31.95 12.22 -5.26
CA VAL A 1055 -30.84 12.76 -6.05
C VAL A 1055 -30.41 11.72 -7.07
N MET A 1056 -30.26 12.13 -8.33
CA MET A 1056 -29.68 11.29 -9.37
C MET A 1056 -28.55 12.03 -10.07
N VAL A 1057 -27.45 11.32 -10.30
CA VAL A 1057 -26.19 11.87 -10.84
C VAL A 1057 -25.68 10.98 -11.96
N ASN A 1058 -25.48 11.56 -13.14
CA ASN A 1058 -24.68 10.93 -14.19
C ASN A 1058 -23.19 11.12 -13.84
N LEU A 1059 -22.49 10.01 -13.63
CA LEU A 1059 -21.06 9.95 -13.30
C LEU A 1059 -20.17 10.04 -14.54
N ASP A 1060 -20.71 9.78 -15.73
CA ASP A 1060 -20.05 10.00 -17.01
C ASP A 1060 -20.15 11.49 -17.40
N PRO A 1061 -19.04 12.25 -17.40
CA PRO A 1061 -19.08 13.68 -17.68
C PRO A 1061 -19.13 14.00 -19.18
N ARG A 1062 -19.16 12.99 -20.07
CA ARG A 1062 -19.04 13.14 -21.53
C ARG A 1062 -20.26 12.66 -22.30
N ASN A 1063 -20.88 11.56 -21.88
CA ASN A 1063 -21.96 10.93 -22.64
C ASN A 1063 -23.31 10.99 -21.94
N ARG A 1064 -24.39 11.10 -22.73
CA ARG A 1064 -25.78 10.89 -22.28
C ARG A 1064 -25.95 9.48 -21.73
N GLN A 1065 -26.34 9.39 -20.48
CA GLN A 1065 -26.68 8.12 -19.82
C GLN A 1065 -28.17 8.03 -19.60
N GLU A 1066 -28.72 6.82 -19.70
CA GLU A 1066 -30.15 6.54 -19.49
C GLU A 1066 -30.32 5.33 -18.57
N CYS A 1067 -31.32 5.36 -17.69
CA CYS A 1067 -31.65 4.23 -16.82
C CYS A 1067 -33.15 4.11 -16.55
N THR A 1068 -33.53 2.92 -16.11
CA THR A 1068 -34.76 2.70 -15.34
C THR A 1068 -34.41 2.88 -13.85
N TYR A 1069 -35.23 3.60 -13.10
CA TYR A 1069 -35.03 3.87 -11.67
C TYR A 1069 -36.31 3.63 -10.87
N GLU A 1070 -36.16 3.44 -9.55
CA GLU A 1070 -37.28 3.32 -8.62
C GLU A 1070 -37.49 4.61 -7.83
N VAL A 1071 -38.72 5.12 -7.84
CA VAL A 1071 -39.20 6.20 -6.97
C VAL A 1071 -39.43 5.60 -5.57
N PRO A 1072 -38.94 6.24 -4.49
CA PRO A 1072 -38.93 5.69 -3.14
C PRO A 1072 -40.28 5.79 -2.42
N LEU A 1073 -41.33 5.17 -2.99
CA LEU A 1073 -42.71 5.21 -2.46
C LEU A 1073 -42.83 4.63 -1.03
N TRP A 1074 -41.94 3.71 -0.65
CA TRP A 1074 -41.85 3.12 0.68
C TRP A 1074 -41.44 4.12 1.78
N GLU A 1075 -40.70 5.19 1.45
CA GLU A 1075 -40.41 6.29 2.39
C GLU A 1075 -41.72 6.96 2.83
N PHE A 1076 -42.70 7.02 1.94
CA PHE A 1076 -44.03 7.52 2.24
C PHE A 1076 -45.01 6.44 2.71
N GLY A 1077 -44.59 5.18 2.86
CA GLY A 1077 -45.49 4.06 3.18
C GLY A 1077 -46.60 3.85 2.15
N LEU A 1078 -46.35 4.21 0.90
CA LEU A 1078 -47.28 4.07 -0.22
C LEU A 1078 -47.05 2.73 -0.95
N PRO A 1079 -48.09 2.14 -1.57
CA PRO A 1079 -47.94 0.96 -2.43
C PRO A 1079 -47.20 1.29 -3.74
N ASP A 1080 -46.74 0.25 -4.44
CA ASP A 1080 -45.96 0.37 -5.69
C ASP A 1080 -46.71 1.03 -6.87
N ASP A 1081 -48.03 1.18 -6.79
CA ASP A 1081 -48.88 1.91 -7.75
C ASP A 1081 -49.26 3.33 -7.28
N GLY A 1082 -48.74 3.74 -6.11
CA GLY A 1082 -48.95 5.06 -5.52
C GLY A 1082 -48.35 6.22 -6.32
N ALA A 1083 -48.57 7.44 -5.85
CA ALA A 1083 -48.07 8.66 -6.50
C ALA A 1083 -47.37 9.58 -5.50
N VAL A 1084 -46.43 10.39 -5.99
CA VAL A 1084 -45.72 11.46 -5.26
C VAL A 1084 -45.66 12.74 -6.08
N GLU A 1085 -45.82 13.87 -5.41
CA GLU A 1085 -45.50 15.18 -5.98
C GLU A 1085 -43.98 15.38 -5.93
N VAL A 1086 -43.42 15.90 -7.02
CA VAL A 1086 -41.99 16.09 -7.23
C VAL A 1086 -41.72 17.56 -7.57
N GLU A 1087 -40.79 18.17 -6.85
CA GLU A 1087 -40.30 19.53 -7.10
C GLU A 1087 -38.82 19.46 -7.52
N ASP A 1088 -38.51 19.97 -8.70
CA ASP A 1088 -37.14 20.00 -9.21
C ASP A 1088 -36.36 21.18 -8.63
N LEU A 1089 -35.50 20.94 -7.63
CA LEU A 1089 -34.88 22.03 -6.87
C LEU A 1089 -33.83 22.83 -7.67
N LEU A 1090 -33.37 22.32 -8.82
CA LEU A 1090 -32.40 23.03 -9.67
C LEU A 1090 -33.08 23.91 -10.73
N LEU A 1091 -34.28 23.52 -11.18
CA LEU A 1091 -35.02 24.17 -12.27
C LEU A 1091 -36.35 24.82 -11.84
N GLY A 1092 -36.87 24.51 -10.65
CA GLY A 1092 -37.98 25.18 -9.99
C GLY A 1092 -39.40 24.75 -10.40
N TYR A 1093 -39.55 23.76 -11.27
CA TYR A 1093 -40.87 23.26 -11.70
C TYR A 1093 -41.33 22.04 -10.87
N THR A 1094 -42.64 21.80 -10.83
CA THR A 1094 -43.25 20.64 -10.18
C THR A 1094 -43.94 19.70 -11.17
N PHE A 1095 -44.04 18.42 -10.80
CA PHE A 1095 -44.74 17.37 -11.56
C PHE A 1095 -45.15 16.21 -10.62
N GLU A 1096 -45.96 15.27 -11.10
CA GLU A 1096 -46.33 14.05 -10.36
C GLU A 1096 -45.64 12.83 -10.99
N LEU A 1097 -45.15 11.91 -10.16
CA LEU A 1097 -44.76 10.56 -10.57
C LEU A 1097 -45.72 9.55 -9.95
N ARG A 1098 -46.27 8.66 -10.79
CA ARG A 1098 -47.21 7.60 -10.40
C ARG A 1098 -46.64 6.24 -10.78
N GLY A 1099 -46.73 5.27 -9.87
CA GLY A 1099 -46.05 3.98 -9.96
C GLY A 1099 -44.59 4.05 -9.52
N LYS A 1100 -44.04 2.92 -9.08
CA LYS A 1100 -42.67 2.78 -8.56
C LYS A 1100 -41.59 3.02 -9.62
N THR A 1101 -41.77 2.49 -10.82
CA THR A 1101 -40.69 2.33 -11.82
C THR A 1101 -40.80 3.34 -12.95
N HIS A 1102 -39.75 4.12 -13.19
CA HIS A 1102 -39.68 5.18 -14.21
C HIS A 1102 -38.39 5.11 -15.03
N ARG A 1103 -38.30 5.88 -16.12
CA ARG A 1103 -37.07 6.05 -16.93
C ARG A 1103 -36.64 7.50 -16.96
N ILE A 1104 -35.34 7.74 -16.93
CA ILE A 1104 -34.73 9.07 -17.08
C ILE A 1104 -33.45 8.97 -17.90
N ALA A 1105 -33.16 10.03 -18.65
CA ALA A 1105 -31.84 10.24 -19.25
C ALA A 1105 -31.23 11.55 -18.75
N LEU A 1106 -29.92 11.54 -18.58
CA LEU A 1106 -29.11 12.66 -18.11
C LEU A 1106 -27.96 12.87 -19.09
N ASP A 1107 -28.02 13.99 -19.83
CA ASP A 1107 -27.01 14.38 -20.82
C ASP A 1107 -26.04 15.40 -20.20
N PRO A 1108 -24.72 15.17 -20.13
CA PRO A 1108 -23.78 16.15 -19.59
C PRO A 1108 -23.78 17.53 -20.29
N ALA A 1109 -24.26 17.62 -21.53
CA ALA A 1109 -24.40 18.89 -22.26
C ALA A 1109 -25.62 19.72 -21.80
N GLU A 1110 -26.67 19.06 -21.31
CA GLU A 1110 -27.93 19.70 -20.88
C GLU A 1110 -28.09 19.69 -19.35
N ARG A 1111 -27.89 18.51 -18.75
CA ARG A 1111 -28.21 18.17 -17.36
C ARG A 1111 -27.49 16.90 -16.87
N SER A 1112 -26.41 17.08 -16.13
CA SER A 1112 -25.69 15.96 -15.47
C SER A 1112 -26.37 15.43 -14.20
N VAL A 1113 -27.22 16.23 -13.54
CA VAL A 1113 -27.77 15.93 -12.20
C VAL A 1113 -29.23 16.36 -12.04
N VAL A 1114 -29.97 15.66 -11.17
CA VAL A 1114 -31.25 16.11 -10.63
C VAL A 1114 -31.22 16.09 -9.10
N ILE A 1115 -31.89 17.06 -8.48
CA ILE A 1115 -32.18 17.07 -7.06
C ILE A 1115 -33.67 17.34 -6.95
N TRP A 1116 -34.42 16.34 -6.50
CA TRP A 1116 -35.87 16.37 -6.43
C TRP A 1116 -36.33 16.34 -4.98
N ARG A 1117 -37.21 17.25 -4.60
CA ARG A 1117 -37.94 17.17 -3.33
C ARG A 1117 -39.23 16.40 -3.56
N LEU A 1118 -39.43 15.33 -2.80
CA LEU A 1118 -40.60 14.47 -2.88
C LEU A 1118 -41.59 14.80 -1.77
N ARG A 1119 -42.89 14.78 -2.09
CA ARG A 1119 -43.98 14.93 -1.12
C ARG A 1119 -45.08 13.91 -1.40
N ARG A 1120 -45.82 13.51 -0.36
CA ARG A 1120 -47.12 12.85 -0.58
C ARG A 1120 -48.06 13.83 -1.29
N PRO A 1121 -48.82 13.42 -2.32
CA PRO A 1121 -49.79 14.29 -2.96
C PRO A 1121 -50.80 14.76 -1.91
N ALA A 1122 -51.11 16.06 -1.91
CA ALA A 1122 -52.22 16.55 -1.12
C ALA A 1122 -53.49 15.80 -1.56
N ARG A 1123 -54.18 15.13 -0.62
CA ARG A 1123 -55.53 14.62 -0.90
C ARG A 1123 -56.39 15.81 -1.31
N VAL A 1124 -56.73 15.91 -2.59
CA VAL A 1124 -57.92 16.65 -3.00
C VAL A 1124 -59.07 15.98 -2.26
N ALA A 1125 -59.69 16.72 -1.34
CA ALA A 1125 -60.88 16.25 -0.66
C ALA A 1125 -61.96 16.02 -1.72
N ALA A 1126 -62.47 14.79 -1.79
CA ALA A 1126 -63.67 14.44 -2.55
C ALA A 1126 -64.92 14.82 -1.75
#